data_AF-A0A7S0D193-F1
#
_entry.id   AF-A0A7S0D193-F1
#
_cell.length_a   1.000
_cell.length_b   1.000
_cell.length_c   1.000
_cell.angle_alpha   90.00
_cell.angle_beta   90.00
_cell.angle_gamma   90.00
#
_symmetry.space_group_name_H-M   'P 1'
#
loop_
_entity.id
_entity.type
_entity.pdbx_description
1 polymer ?
#
loop_
_entity_poly.entity_id
_entity_poly.type
_entity_poly.pdbx_seq_one_letter_code
_entity_poly.pdbx_strand_id
1 'polypeptide(L)'
;MLDLGTLAPARVARVPDVKPSSRRASSRAGARRAACRRRAATAMSAADMDSTLDAPHAPLTPDGRLPPAILSNVPGTWAYDTVSRRLRESILSRVATDNADTLDADPRAAAAFAALDAELADAANVALRPIEDDGGPDVRYWNESLVDAWIGETWLDTPWLVSEFYFYRRILEALGYFGDGPGAGKDPFQRDKDAGLAACAEATKALAPKLNAFANGDGDDDAALATMRLFVLVSLWGNRMDLSIWPAAGATASGASGEAASSTRAAQAFEEALRAGEECLLWDDSAAAARAILEPGRDKIGMVVDNAGFELVCDLALADAIVIARDRQNERNDRNAPRAVVTLHVKAHPVFVSDAMSKDVRDTIDAMRASPDAATAATGKRWRGHVESGAWVIAPRFEWAQPQPFWELPRLARGALAEEHLVVIKGDANYRRLLGDRLWALDTPFGEVASYFPAPLLALRTLKAELGCGIPEAQARRAQATNPGTWQTDGKFGVVQYLPEPARQAHAANVAWRWDGAGSDARSRKELALVLVAIANACAALSARLAAAPLRASDSLGYAGDENRRNASGDAQKKLDVVANDFVRDALVECGAVRFYASEEEETIVELSSGGSFVVVCDPLDGSRNVDVGVPVGTIFGVYRVDETVFGEENHPEAQALRPGKELVAAGYANYSSSTGLVLAVAGGGAPTELDLTRGDANSHGEFREARALACPRRGQLYSLNDARFDDWPEGLRRYVEDARAGRGATGKKYSARYVCSLVTDFHRTLYQGGWCGNPRPHLRLVYECAPLAFVARAAGGRGSDGLGEILNRKPRDVHERTPFFAGSVEDVDELESYGDVRQGEAEYAV
;
A
#
# COMPACT_ATOMS: atom_id res chain seq x y z
N MET A 1 38.70 38.17 -25.73
CA MET A 1 40.04 38.79 -25.88
C MET A 1 40.53 39.13 -24.49
N LEU A 2 41.67 38.72 -23.97
CA LEU A 2 42.73 37.73 -24.27
C LEU A 2 43.58 37.75 -22.97
N ASP A 3 43.94 36.63 -22.36
CA ASP A 3 45.27 35.98 -22.54
C ASP A 3 45.16 34.53 -21.99
N LEU A 4 45.29 33.45 -22.78
CA LEU A 4 46.52 32.77 -23.26
C LEU A 4 47.51 32.43 -22.12
N GLY A 5 47.95 31.19 -21.85
CA GLY A 5 47.71 29.88 -22.45
C GLY A 5 48.62 28.81 -21.79
N THR A 6 48.11 27.58 -21.67
CA THR A 6 48.72 26.27 -22.05
C THR A 6 50.11 25.81 -21.51
N LEU A 7 50.14 24.70 -20.76
CA LEU A 7 50.66 23.33 -21.13
C LEU A 7 51.11 22.46 -19.92
N ALA A 8 50.57 21.23 -19.82
CA ALA A 8 51.19 20.04 -19.18
C ALA A 8 52.00 19.24 -20.24
N PRO A 9 52.52 17.98 -20.10
CA PRO A 9 52.51 16.97 -19.00
C PRO A 9 53.81 16.06 -18.89
N ALA A 10 53.80 15.02 -18.02
CA ALA A 10 54.38 13.64 -18.18
C ALA A 10 54.74 13.01 -16.80
N ARG A 11 54.21 11.87 -16.30
CA ARG A 11 54.20 10.42 -16.66
C ARG A 11 55.46 9.60 -16.30
N VAL A 12 55.18 8.33 -15.93
CA VAL A 12 56.04 7.10 -15.81
C VAL A 12 56.41 6.73 -14.35
N ALA A 13 56.33 5.50 -13.80
CA ALA A 13 55.72 4.19 -14.12
C ALA A 13 55.84 3.22 -12.89
N ARG A 14 55.19 2.06 -12.99
CA ARG A 14 55.09 0.93 -12.02
C ARG A 14 56.33 -0.02 -12.02
N VAL A 15 56.23 -1.09 -11.18
CA VAL A 15 56.61 -2.53 -11.34
C VAL A 15 57.54 -3.02 -10.17
N PRO A 16 57.57 -4.31 -9.69
CA PRO A 16 56.56 -5.11 -8.95
C PRO A 16 57.14 -6.04 -7.81
N ASP A 17 56.26 -6.85 -7.20
CA ASP A 17 56.39 -8.22 -6.61
C ASP A 17 57.46 -8.62 -5.56
N VAL A 18 57.02 -9.38 -4.53
CA VAL A 18 57.31 -10.82 -4.30
C VAL A 18 56.81 -11.28 -2.91
N LYS A 19 56.06 -12.39 -2.86
CA LYS A 19 55.68 -13.16 -1.64
C LYS A 19 56.88 -13.94 -1.06
N PRO A 20 56.79 -14.37 0.21
CA PRO A 20 56.77 -15.82 0.40
C PRO A 20 55.75 -16.32 1.44
N SER A 21 55.37 -17.57 1.26
CA SER A 21 54.52 -18.38 2.14
C SER A 21 55.27 -18.92 3.35
N SER A 22 54.59 -19.12 4.48
CA SER A 22 54.59 -20.40 5.22
C SER A 22 53.70 -20.35 6.46
N ARG A 23 53.20 -21.54 6.80
CA ARG A 23 52.15 -21.90 7.75
C ARG A 23 52.56 -21.65 9.22
N ARG A 24 51.59 -21.25 10.06
CA ARG A 24 51.26 -21.95 11.32
C ARG A 24 49.92 -21.50 11.88
N ALA A 25 49.11 -22.49 12.24
CA ALA A 25 47.76 -22.39 12.76
C ALA A 25 47.75 -22.22 14.30
N SER A 26 46.57 -21.83 14.79
CA SER A 26 46.04 -21.92 16.17
C SER A 26 46.02 -20.61 17.00
N SER A 27 44.85 -20.37 17.61
CA SER A 27 44.49 -19.38 18.65
C SER A 27 43.48 -18.26 18.33
N ARG A 28 42.77 -18.26 17.18
CA ARG A 28 41.69 -17.30 16.90
C ARG A 28 40.26 -17.74 17.28
N ALA A 29 40.11 -18.75 18.14
CA ALA A 29 38.79 -19.20 18.62
C ALA A 29 38.29 -18.44 19.88
N GLY A 30 39.17 -17.74 20.61
CA GLY A 30 38.81 -17.02 21.85
C GLY A 30 38.27 -15.60 21.66
N ALA A 31 38.70 -14.89 20.60
CA ALA A 31 38.37 -13.47 20.42
C ALA A 31 37.09 -13.21 19.60
N ARG A 32 36.53 -14.22 18.91
CA ARG A 32 35.27 -14.10 18.15
C ARG A 32 34.01 -14.33 18.99
N ARG A 33 34.12 -14.91 20.20
CA ARG A 33 32.98 -15.11 21.11
C ARG A 33 32.59 -13.86 21.91
N ALA A 34 33.48 -12.87 22.03
CA ALA A 34 33.18 -11.60 22.71
C ALA A 34 32.55 -10.53 21.79
N ALA A 35 32.84 -10.57 20.49
CA ALA A 35 32.25 -9.65 19.51
C ALA A 35 30.86 -10.08 19.01
N CYS A 36 30.51 -11.37 19.13
CA CYS A 36 29.19 -11.89 18.73
C CYS A 36 28.08 -11.65 19.78
N ARG A 37 28.44 -11.32 21.03
CA ARG A 37 27.46 -10.97 22.09
C ARG A 37 27.07 -9.49 22.13
N ARG A 38 27.72 -8.62 21.35
CA ARG A 38 27.41 -7.18 21.26
C ARG A 38 26.68 -6.76 19.98
N ARG A 39 26.27 -7.72 19.15
CA ARG A 39 25.45 -7.47 17.94
C ARG A 39 23.98 -7.87 18.09
N ALA A 40 23.54 -8.23 19.30
CA ALA A 40 22.15 -8.50 19.66
C ALA A 40 21.65 -7.36 20.56
N ALA A 41 21.53 -6.17 19.97
CA ALA A 41 20.87 -4.96 20.43
C ALA A 41 21.46 -3.81 19.61
N THR A 42 21.17 -3.77 18.31
CA THR A 42 21.34 -2.52 17.58
C THR A 42 20.18 -1.65 18.04
N ALA A 43 20.43 -0.77 19.00
CA ALA A 43 19.49 0.30 19.31
C ALA A 43 19.31 1.12 18.02
N MET A 44 18.07 1.14 17.50
CA MET A 44 17.65 2.13 16.52
C MET A 44 17.85 3.51 17.16
N SER A 45 18.35 4.46 16.38
CA SER A 45 18.52 5.83 16.84
C SER A 45 17.17 6.54 16.86
N ALA A 46 17.02 7.59 17.68
CA ALA A 46 15.84 8.45 17.63
C ALA A 46 15.56 9.01 16.22
N ALA A 47 16.58 9.11 15.36
CA ALA A 47 16.45 9.53 13.96
C ALA A 47 15.76 8.48 13.06
N ASP A 48 15.78 7.20 13.42
CA ASP A 48 15.09 6.14 12.65
C ASP A 48 13.56 6.20 12.87
N MET A 49 13.10 6.81 13.98
CA MET A 49 11.70 7.08 14.29
C MET A 49 11.21 8.42 13.71
N ASP A 50 12.12 9.35 13.42
CA ASP A 50 11.87 10.77 13.06
C ASP A 50 11.67 10.99 11.53
N SER A 51 11.49 9.94 10.73
CA SER A 51 11.31 10.03 9.26
C SER A 51 9.88 10.38 8.82
N THR A 52 9.09 10.99 9.70
CA THR A 52 7.64 11.26 9.63
C THR A 52 7.20 12.31 8.60
N LEU A 53 8.08 12.75 7.69
CA LEU A 53 7.81 13.87 6.79
C LEU A 53 7.15 13.55 5.42
N ASP A 54 6.76 12.30 5.13
CA ASP A 54 5.86 12.03 3.99
C ASP A 54 4.58 11.35 4.50
N ALA A 55 3.44 12.04 4.38
CA ALA A 55 2.12 11.53 4.76
C ALA A 55 1.77 10.26 3.94
N PRO A 56 1.62 9.08 4.57
CA PRO A 56 1.22 7.89 3.83
C PRO A 56 -0.32 7.80 3.73
N HIS A 57 -0.76 7.47 2.52
CA HIS A 57 -2.10 7.08 2.05
C HIS A 57 -3.18 6.84 3.13
N ALA A 58 -4.12 7.77 3.26
CA ALA A 58 -5.38 7.51 3.95
C ALA A 58 -6.20 6.44 3.19
N PRO A 59 -7.06 5.66 3.89
CA PRO A 59 -8.07 4.81 3.28
C PRO A 59 -8.88 5.52 2.17
N LEU A 60 -9.25 4.78 1.12
CA LEU A 60 -10.17 5.27 0.09
C LEU A 60 -11.58 5.39 0.66
N THR A 61 -12.03 6.61 0.93
CA THR A 61 -13.40 6.91 1.42
C THR A 61 -14.24 7.57 0.33
N PRO A 62 -15.54 7.23 0.17
CA PRO A 62 -16.43 7.81 -0.84
C PRO A 62 -16.56 9.34 -0.88
N ASP A 63 -16.12 10.06 0.15
CA ASP A 63 -16.17 11.52 0.25
C ASP A 63 -14.79 12.16 0.58
N GLY A 64 -13.72 11.35 0.56
CA GLY A 64 -12.38 11.77 0.99
C GLY A 64 -12.26 12.07 2.49
N ARG A 65 -13.25 11.72 3.32
CA ARG A 65 -13.24 11.94 4.77
C ARG A 65 -13.29 10.62 5.53
N LEU A 66 -12.41 10.49 6.50
CA LEU A 66 -12.44 9.36 7.42
C LEU A 66 -13.64 9.47 8.37
N PRO A 67 -14.31 8.36 8.73
CA PRO A 67 -15.34 8.37 9.76
C PRO A 67 -14.79 8.89 11.10
N PRO A 68 -15.65 9.37 12.02
CA PRO A 68 -15.20 9.81 13.34
C PRO A 68 -14.41 8.72 14.08
N ALA A 69 -13.38 9.13 14.81
CA ALA A 69 -12.68 8.26 15.73
C ALA A 69 -13.60 7.87 16.90
N ILE A 70 -13.41 6.68 17.44
CA ILE A 70 -14.14 6.23 18.63
C ILE A 70 -13.53 6.92 19.84
N LEU A 71 -14.36 7.68 20.56
CA LEU A 71 -14.00 8.29 21.84
C LEU A 71 -14.54 7.45 23.00
N SER A 72 -13.96 7.63 24.17
CA SER A 72 -14.38 6.95 25.41
C SER A 72 -15.38 7.76 26.24
N ASN A 73 -15.99 8.82 25.68
CA ASN A 73 -16.88 9.75 26.39
C ASN A 73 -18.38 9.50 26.17
N VAL A 74 -18.76 8.38 25.54
CA VAL A 74 -20.17 8.03 25.30
C VAL A 74 -20.61 6.95 26.29
N PRO A 75 -21.39 7.29 27.34
CA PRO A 75 -21.82 6.32 28.34
C PRO A 75 -22.58 5.14 27.75
N GLY A 76 -22.29 3.94 28.26
CA GLY A 76 -22.93 2.69 27.81
C GLY A 76 -22.23 2.01 26.63
N THR A 77 -21.24 2.66 26.00
CA THR A 77 -20.37 2.02 25.01
C THR A 77 -19.26 1.21 25.70
N TRP A 78 -18.70 0.26 24.96
CA TRP A 78 -17.55 -0.52 25.42
C TRP A 78 -16.30 0.32 25.62
N ALA A 79 -16.10 1.34 24.76
CA ALA A 79 -15.00 2.28 24.87
C ALA A 79 -15.06 3.08 26.18
N TYR A 80 -16.25 3.52 26.57
CA TYR A 80 -16.47 4.19 27.85
C TYR A 80 -16.20 3.26 29.03
N ASP A 81 -16.81 2.07 29.08
CA ASP A 81 -16.60 1.11 30.18
C ASP A 81 -15.12 0.68 30.31
N THR A 82 -14.42 0.59 29.19
CA THR A 82 -12.99 0.26 29.17
C THR A 82 -12.18 1.31 29.93
N VAL A 83 -12.29 2.58 29.55
CA VAL A 83 -11.48 3.66 30.14
C VAL A 83 -11.99 4.11 31.51
N SER A 84 -13.30 4.23 31.70
CA SER A 84 -13.88 4.73 32.96
C SER A 84 -13.78 3.74 34.11
N ARG A 85 -13.52 2.45 33.82
CA ARG A 85 -13.62 1.38 34.83
C ARG A 85 -12.57 0.29 34.65
N ARG A 86 -12.55 -0.42 33.51
CA ARG A 86 -11.75 -1.64 33.36
C ARG A 86 -10.24 -1.43 33.47
N LEU A 87 -9.72 -0.34 32.89
CA LEU A 87 -8.29 -0.01 32.98
C LEU A 87 -7.83 0.04 34.43
N ARG A 88 -8.58 0.75 35.29
CA ARG A 88 -8.26 0.89 36.72
C ARG A 88 -8.61 -0.36 37.53
N GLU A 89 -9.89 -0.73 37.55
CA GLU A 89 -10.43 -1.71 38.49
C GLU A 89 -10.00 -3.15 38.17
N SER A 90 -9.76 -3.46 36.89
CA SER A 90 -9.42 -4.81 36.46
C SER A 90 -7.93 -4.98 36.15
N ILE A 91 -7.36 -4.07 35.36
CA ILE A 91 -5.99 -4.23 34.86
C ILE A 91 -4.99 -3.64 35.85
N LEU A 92 -5.09 -2.36 36.20
CA LEU A 92 -4.15 -1.69 37.09
C LEU A 92 -4.11 -2.35 38.48
N SER A 93 -5.28 -2.69 39.04
CA SER A 93 -5.35 -3.41 40.32
C SER A 93 -4.62 -4.76 40.29
N ARG A 94 -4.66 -5.48 39.17
CA ARG A 94 -3.95 -6.76 39.03
C ARG A 94 -2.46 -6.55 38.88
N VAL A 95 -2.05 -5.58 38.07
CA VAL A 95 -0.63 -5.20 37.91
C VAL A 95 0.00 -4.85 39.26
N ALA A 96 -0.72 -4.11 40.12
CA ALA A 96 -0.26 -3.80 41.47
C ALA A 96 0.01 -5.06 42.30
N THR A 97 -0.89 -6.04 42.21
CA THR A 97 -0.78 -7.32 42.94
C THR A 97 0.39 -8.15 42.41
N ASP A 98 0.54 -8.21 41.08
CA ASP A 98 1.55 -9.05 40.44
C ASP A 98 2.97 -8.49 40.52
N ASN A 99 3.10 -7.18 40.74
CA ASN A 99 4.37 -6.46 40.81
C ASN A 99 4.63 -5.85 42.19
N ALA A 100 3.98 -6.37 43.24
CA ALA A 100 4.12 -5.89 44.61
C ALA A 100 5.59 -5.86 45.08
N ASP A 101 6.40 -6.83 44.66
CA ASP A 101 7.85 -6.86 44.95
C ASP A 101 8.60 -5.66 44.37
N THR A 102 8.21 -5.21 43.18
CA THR A 102 8.83 -4.04 42.52
C THR A 102 8.36 -2.75 43.17
N LEU A 103 7.06 -2.65 43.50
CA LEU A 103 6.48 -1.50 44.18
C LEU A 103 7.02 -1.34 45.61
N ASP A 104 7.19 -2.44 46.35
CA ASP A 104 7.76 -2.43 47.70
C ASP A 104 9.26 -2.04 47.69
N ALA A 105 9.97 -2.42 46.62
CA ALA A 105 11.40 -2.15 46.49
C ALA A 105 11.73 -0.72 46.00
N ASP A 106 10.80 -0.06 45.31
CA ASP A 106 11.01 1.29 44.76
C ASP A 106 9.88 2.26 45.17
N PRO A 107 10.13 3.12 46.18
CA PRO A 107 9.16 4.12 46.62
C PRO A 107 8.73 5.11 45.52
N ARG A 108 9.58 5.35 44.52
CA ARG A 108 9.22 6.21 43.38
C ARG A 108 8.20 5.50 42.49
N ALA A 109 8.41 4.22 42.23
CA ALA A 109 7.47 3.41 41.47
C ALA A 109 6.12 3.31 42.18
N ALA A 110 6.12 3.06 43.49
CA ALA A 110 4.90 3.06 44.30
C ALA A 110 4.13 4.39 44.23
N ALA A 111 4.84 5.52 44.32
CA ALA A 111 4.23 6.85 44.23
C ALA A 111 3.67 7.14 42.84
N ALA A 112 4.42 6.82 41.77
CA ALA A 112 3.97 7.01 40.38
C ALA A 112 2.77 6.13 40.06
N PHE A 113 2.75 4.89 40.53
CA PHE A 113 1.64 3.96 40.35
C PHE A 113 0.38 4.42 41.09
N ALA A 114 0.52 4.91 42.33
CA ALA A 114 -0.59 5.50 43.09
C ALA A 114 -1.14 6.78 42.43
N ALA A 115 -0.27 7.60 41.84
CA ALA A 115 -0.70 8.75 41.06
C ALA A 115 -1.52 8.34 39.84
N LEU A 116 -1.08 7.33 39.08
CA LEU A 116 -1.82 6.79 37.94
C LEU A 116 -3.19 6.23 38.36
N ASP A 117 -3.29 5.54 39.49
CA ASP A 117 -4.58 5.07 40.03
C ASP A 117 -5.54 6.23 40.31
N ALA A 118 -5.02 7.31 40.93
CA ALA A 118 -5.80 8.51 41.23
C ALA A 118 -6.24 9.26 39.96
N GLU A 119 -5.37 9.34 38.94
CA GLU A 119 -5.70 9.92 37.63
C GLU A 119 -6.88 9.17 36.98
N LEU A 120 -6.83 7.83 36.95
CA LEU A 120 -7.88 7.02 36.35
C LEU A 120 -9.17 6.98 37.18
N ALA A 121 -9.09 7.19 38.50
CA ALA A 121 -10.27 7.31 39.35
C ALA A 121 -11.12 8.55 38.97
N ASP A 122 -10.48 9.56 38.38
CA ASP A 122 -11.11 10.79 37.90
C ASP A 122 -10.85 11.01 36.39
N ALA A 123 -10.90 9.90 35.62
CA ALA A 123 -10.60 9.88 34.18
C ALA A 123 -11.43 10.90 33.35
N ALA A 124 -12.59 11.30 33.84
CA ALA A 124 -13.46 12.29 33.19
C ALA A 124 -12.98 13.75 33.33
N ASN A 125 -12.11 14.04 34.30
CA ASN A 125 -11.67 15.41 34.60
C ASN A 125 -10.15 15.58 34.57
N VAL A 126 -9.39 14.48 34.63
CA VAL A 126 -7.93 14.50 34.57
C VAL A 126 -7.46 14.50 33.13
N ALA A 127 -6.65 15.50 32.78
CA ALA A 127 -6.05 15.62 31.45
C ALA A 127 -4.84 14.71 31.26
N LEU A 128 -4.64 14.24 30.03
CA LEU A 128 -3.41 13.58 29.61
C LEU A 128 -2.23 14.53 29.73
N ARG A 129 -1.10 13.98 30.19
CA ARG A 129 0.19 14.67 30.28
C ARG A 129 1.23 14.04 29.34
N PRO A 130 2.29 14.77 28.97
CA PRO A 130 3.44 14.15 28.32
C PRO A 130 3.99 12.98 29.15
N ILE A 131 4.50 11.95 28.47
CA ILE A 131 5.28 10.88 29.09
C ILE A 131 6.58 11.50 29.64
N GLU A 132 6.91 11.22 30.89
CA GLU A 132 8.16 11.64 31.50
C GLU A 132 9.34 10.92 30.82
N ASP A 133 10.48 11.60 30.75
CA ASP A 133 11.69 11.00 30.20
C ASP A 133 12.23 9.91 31.15
N ASP A 134 11.84 8.67 30.86
CA ASP A 134 12.27 7.46 31.56
C ASP A 134 13.44 6.75 30.87
N GLY A 135 14.07 7.40 29.88
CA GLY A 135 15.14 6.82 29.07
C GLY A 135 14.66 5.87 27.96
N GLY A 136 13.34 5.69 27.79
CA GLY A 136 12.76 4.90 26.71
C GLY A 136 13.05 5.50 25.33
N PRO A 137 13.40 4.68 24.32
CA PRO A 137 13.69 5.18 22.97
C PRO A 137 12.44 5.72 22.24
N ASP A 138 11.25 5.46 22.80
CA ASP A 138 9.95 5.84 22.26
C ASP A 138 9.38 7.14 22.85
N VAL A 139 9.94 7.66 23.95
CA VAL A 139 9.41 8.83 24.68
C VAL A 139 9.23 10.04 23.77
N ARG A 140 10.26 10.35 22.95
CA ARG A 140 10.22 11.48 22.03
C ARG A 140 9.06 11.34 21.04
N TYR A 141 8.89 10.15 20.45
CA TYR A 141 7.83 9.90 19.48
C TYR A 141 6.44 9.90 20.11
N TRP A 142 6.31 9.39 21.34
CA TRP A 142 5.10 9.54 22.13
C TRP A 142 4.70 11.00 22.25
N ASN A 143 5.61 11.82 22.79
CA ASN A 143 5.34 13.21 23.10
C ASN A 143 5.21 14.11 21.86
N GLU A 144 5.96 13.87 20.79
CA GLU A 144 5.97 14.72 19.59
C GLU A 144 5.01 14.26 18.49
N SER A 145 4.51 13.02 18.52
CA SER A 145 3.75 12.46 17.38
C SER A 145 2.50 11.68 17.76
N LEU A 146 2.47 10.99 18.91
CA LEU A 146 1.33 10.13 19.26
C LEU A 146 0.32 10.82 20.19
N VAL A 147 0.78 11.58 21.18
CA VAL A 147 -0.10 12.22 22.17
C VAL A 147 -0.11 13.74 22.11
N ASP A 148 0.76 14.39 21.33
CA ASP A 148 0.86 15.86 21.25
C ASP A 148 -0.49 16.53 21.04
N ALA A 149 -1.28 16.02 20.07
CA ALA A 149 -2.60 16.54 19.72
C ALA A 149 -3.66 16.37 20.83
N TRP A 150 -3.38 15.56 21.85
CA TRP A 150 -4.31 15.17 22.90
C TRP A 150 -3.84 15.59 24.30
N ILE A 151 -2.67 16.24 24.41
CA ILE A 151 -2.22 16.80 25.69
C ILE A 151 -3.20 17.91 26.11
N GLY A 152 -3.70 17.81 27.34
CA GLY A 152 -4.72 18.71 27.87
C GLY A 152 -6.16 18.19 27.73
N GLU A 153 -6.41 17.18 26.89
CA GLU A 153 -7.69 16.48 26.81
C GLU A 153 -7.81 15.43 27.93
N THR A 154 -9.03 15.09 28.32
CA THR A 154 -9.26 14.09 29.37
C THR A 154 -9.07 12.66 28.85
N TRP A 155 -8.95 11.68 29.75
CA TRP A 155 -8.88 10.26 29.37
C TRP A 155 -10.11 9.81 28.56
N LEU A 156 -11.29 10.36 28.85
CA LEU A 156 -12.53 10.01 28.15
C LEU A 156 -12.69 10.75 26.82
N ASP A 157 -12.17 11.98 26.70
CA ASP A 157 -12.28 12.81 25.49
C ASP A 157 -11.19 12.54 24.45
N THR A 158 -10.20 11.71 24.80
CA THR A 158 -9.16 11.23 23.89
C THR A 158 -9.66 10.00 23.09
N PRO A 159 -9.21 9.78 21.83
CA PRO A 159 -9.52 8.57 21.08
C PRO A 159 -9.20 7.30 21.87
N TRP A 160 -10.13 6.34 21.85
CA TRP A 160 -10.12 5.18 22.73
C TRP A 160 -8.82 4.37 22.62
N LEU A 161 -8.38 4.07 21.40
CA LEU A 161 -7.11 3.36 21.19
C LEU A 161 -5.90 4.14 21.74
N VAL A 162 -5.86 5.46 21.58
CA VAL A 162 -4.78 6.31 22.11
C VAL A 162 -4.75 6.22 23.64
N SER A 163 -5.90 6.37 24.30
CA SER A 163 -6.01 6.24 25.77
C SER A 163 -5.56 4.87 26.28
N GLU A 164 -5.90 3.78 25.60
CA GLU A 164 -5.48 2.44 26.01
C GLU A 164 -3.97 2.22 25.88
N PHE A 165 -3.37 2.55 24.74
CA PHE A 165 -1.90 2.41 24.59
C PHE A 165 -1.16 3.35 25.55
N TYR A 166 -1.66 4.56 25.74
CA TYR A 166 -1.10 5.52 26.69
C TYR A 166 -1.14 4.97 28.12
N PHE A 167 -2.24 4.35 28.54
CA PHE A 167 -2.33 3.66 29.84
C PHE A 167 -1.24 2.61 30.03
N TYR A 168 -1.02 1.73 29.04
CA TYR A 168 0.05 0.73 29.13
C TYR A 168 1.44 1.37 29.16
N ARG A 169 1.67 2.46 28.40
CA ARG A 169 2.94 3.19 28.45
C ARG A 169 3.18 3.87 29.80
N ARG A 170 2.12 4.38 30.45
CA ARG A 170 2.14 4.95 31.81
C ARG A 170 2.39 3.91 32.89
N ILE A 171 1.94 2.65 32.70
CA ILE A 171 2.34 1.54 33.58
C ILE A 171 3.85 1.30 33.50
N LEU A 172 4.41 1.26 32.28
CA LEU A 172 5.85 1.05 32.09
C LEU A 172 6.69 2.19 32.66
N GLU A 173 6.23 3.43 32.48
CA GLU A 173 6.81 4.63 33.11
C GLU A 173 6.78 4.50 34.63
N ALA A 174 5.62 4.19 35.23
CA ALA A 174 5.45 4.09 36.67
C ALA A 174 6.28 2.97 37.30
N LEU A 175 6.48 1.84 36.61
CA LEU A 175 7.30 0.73 37.09
C LEU A 175 8.79 0.89 36.74
N GLY A 176 9.18 1.96 36.03
CA GLY A 176 10.57 2.20 35.65
C GLY A 176 11.13 1.16 34.68
N TYR A 177 10.30 0.65 33.75
CA TYR A 177 10.68 -0.41 32.81
C TYR A 177 11.89 -0.06 31.95
N PHE A 178 11.96 1.17 31.45
CA PHE A 178 13.07 1.65 30.61
C PHE A 178 14.24 2.26 31.40
N GLY A 179 14.09 2.41 32.71
CA GLY A 179 15.10 2.97 33.59
C GLY A 179 16.18 1.95 33.99
N ASP A 180 16.91 2.28 35.06
CA ASP A 180 17.98 1.47 35.65
C ASP A 180 17.62 0.89 37.04
N GLY A 181 16.37 1.08 37.48
CA GLY A 181 15.86 0.68 38.78
C GLY A 181 15.39 -0.79 38.86
N PRO A 182 14.76 -1.19 39.99
CA PRO A 182 14.30 -2.57 40.22
C PRO A 182 13.29 -3.13 39.21
N GLY A 183 12.55 -2.26 38.51
CA GLY A 183 11.62 -2.64 37.45
C GLY A 183 12.21 -2.69 36.04
N ALA A 184 13.49 -2.31 35.87
CA ALA A 184 14.14 -2.24 34.57
C ALA A 184 14.04 -3.57 33.80
N GLY A 185 13.42 -3.54 32.61
CA GLY A 185 13.24 -4.68 31.73
C GLY A 185 12.31 -5.79 32.23
N LYS A 186 11.64 -5.62 33.38
CA LYS A 186 10.69 -6.60 33.91
C LYS A 186 9.33 -6.45 33.23
N ASP A 187 8.85 -7.51 32.56
CA ASP A 187 7.49 -7.51 32.01
C ASP A 187 6.46 -7.57 33.16
N PRO A 188 5.64 -6.53 33.37
CA PRO A 188 4.68 -6.50 34.46
C PRO A 188 3.55 -7.52 34.32
N PHE A 189 3.42 -8.14 33.14
CA PHE A 189 2.38 -9.11 32.81
C PHE A 189 2.93 -10.55 32.71
N GLN A 190 4.20 -10.77 33.07
CA GLN A 190 4.84 -12.09 32.92
C GLN A 190 4.06 -13.21 33.62
N ARG A 191 3.51 -12.96 34.81
CA ARG A 191 2.75 -13.96 35.57
C ARG A 191 1.50 -14.43 34.82
N ASP A 192 0.76 -13.50 34.23
CA ASP A 192 -0.43 -13.81 33.41
C ASP A 192 -0.03 -14.61 32.15
N LYS A 193 1.09 -14.25 31.50
CA LYS A 193 1.60 -14.96 30.33
C LYS A 193 2.07 -16.38 30.66
N ASP A 194 2.79 -16.55 31.76
CA ASP A 194 3.25 -17.87 32.24
C ASP A 194 2.07 -18.77 32.61
N ALA A 195 1.05 -18.21 33.28
CA ALA A 195 -0.17 -18.93 33.60
C ALA A 195 -0.92 -19.35 32.32
N GLY A 196 -1.04 -18.47 31.33
CA GLY A 196 -1.65 -18.77 30.04
C GLY A 196 -0.90 -19.85 29.26
N LEU A 197 0.43 -19.82 29.24
CA LEU A 197 1.25 -20.86 28.61
C LEU A 197 1.14 -22.21 29.34
N ALA A 198 1.05 -22.20 30.67
CA ALA A 198 0.83 -23.42 31.44
C ALA A 198 -0.56 -24.03 31.18
N ALA A 199 -1.60 -23.19 31.12
CA ALA A 199 -2.98 -23.60 30.87
C ALA A 199 -3.17 -24.27 29.51
N CYS A 200 -2.40 -23.87 28.49
CA CYS A 200 -2.59 -24.36 27.13
C CYS A 200 -2.00 -25.75 26.84
N ALA A 201 -1.35 -26.40 27.81
CA ALA A 201 -0.61 -27.65 27.61
C ALA A 201 -1.46 -28.78 27.00
N GLU A 202 -2.70 -28.97 27.46
CA GLU A 202 -3.59 -30.03 26.94
C GLU A 202 -4.10 -29.72 25.53
N ALA A 203 -4.45 -28.46 25.25
CA ALA A 203 -4.87 -28.04 23.92
C ALA A 203 -3.72 -28.18 22.90
N THR A 204 -2.48 -27.89 23.30
CA THR A 204 -1.28 -28.12 22.50
C THR A 204 -1.08 -29.61 22.18
N LYS A 205 -1.32 -30.52 23.14
CA LYS A 205 -1.25 -31.97 22.91
C LYS A 205 -2.26 -32.46 21.87
N ALA A 206 -3.44 -31.83 21.79
CA ALA A 206 -4.43 -32.16 20.77
C ALA A 206 -4.03 -31.66 19.37
N LEU A 207 -3.36 -30.51 19.29
CA LEU A 207 -2.93 -29.89 18.02
C LEU A 207 -1.68 -30.54 17.41
N ALA A 208 -0.70 -30.92 18.26
CA ALA A 208 0.61 -31.39 17.81
C ALA A 208 0.58 -32.62 16.86
N PRO A 209 -0.29 -33.64 17.05
CA PRO A 209 -0.40 -34.75 16.11
C PRO A 209 -0.84 -34.32 14.71
N LYS A 210 -1.77 -33.36 14.59
CA LYS A 210 -2.25 -32.83 13.30
C LYS A 210 -1.12 -32.10 12.56
N LEU A 211 -0.35 -31.28 13.27
CA LEU A 211 0.85 -30.61 12.73
C LEU A 211 1.90 -31.62 12.24
N ASN A 212 2.20 -32.63 13.04
CA ASN A 212 3.19 -33.65 12.67
C ASN A 212 2.71 -34.52 11.49
N ALA A 213 1.41 -34.84 11.41
CA ALA A 213 0.85 -35.54 10.28
C ALA A 213 1.00 -34.73 8.98
N PHE A 214 0.71 -33.43 9.03
CA PHE A 214 0.91 -32.53 7.88
C PHE A 214 2.40 -32.44 7.49
N ALA A 215 3.29 -32.27 8.48
CA ALA A 215 4.74 -32.18 8.29
C ALA A 215 5.38 -33.45 7.75
N ASN A 216 4.76 -34.61 7.94
CA ASN A 216 5.27 -35.91 7.47
C ASN A 216 4.53 -36.46 6.26
N GLY A 217 3.36 -35.92 5.91
CA GLY A 217 2.52 -36.43 4.82
C GLY A 217 2.93 -35.91 3.44
N ASP A 218 2.78 -36.74 2.42
CA ASP A 218 3.02 -36.41 0.99
C ASP A 218 1.73 -35.98 0.27
N GLY A 219 0.83 -35.27 0.96
CA GLY A 219 -0.50 -34.91 0.44
C GLY A 219 -0.44 -34.21 -0.93
N ASP A 220 -1.50 -34.41 -1.72
CA ASP A 220 -1.74 -33.64 -2.93
C ASP A 220 -2.10 -32.18 -2.59
N ASP A 221 -2.21 -31.35 -3.64
CA ASP A 221 -2.41 -29.91 -3.47
C ASP A 221 -3.78 -29.59 -2.82
N ASP A 222 -4.79 -30.42 -3.03
CA ASP A 222 -6.12 -30.28 -2.42
C ASP A 222 -6.08 -30.55 -0.92
N ALA A 223 -5.37 -31.59 -0.48
CA ALA A 223 -5.16 -31.89 0.94
C ALA A 223 -4.33 -30.79 1.62
N ALA A 224 -3.33 -30.23 0.92
CA ALA A 224 -2.54 -29.12 1.42
C ALA A 224 -3.40 -27.85 1.59
N LEU A 225 -4.27 -27.56 0.63
CA LEU A 225 -5.19 -26.43 0.69
C LEU A 225 -6.18 -26.56 1.85
N ALA A 226 -6.81 -27.73 2.00
CA ALA A 226 -7.74 -27.98 3.10
C ALA A 226 -7.07 -27.85 4.47
N THR A 227 -5.84 -28.35 4.59
CA THR A 227 -5.06 -28.26 5.83
C THR A 227 -4.63 -26.81 6.12
N MET A 228 -4.27 -26.05 5.08
CA MET A 228 -3.93 -24.63 5.24
C MET A 228 -5.15 -23.83 5.71
N ARG A 229 -6.33 -24.05 5.11
CA ARG A 229 -7.59 -23.43 5.57
C ARG A 229 -7.87 -23.76 7.04
N LEU A 230 -7.66 -25.02 7.43
CA LEU A 230 -7.79 -25.44 8.83
C LEU A 230 -6.87 -24.61 9.75
N PHE A 231 -5.59 -24.45 9.41
CA PHE A 231 -4.66 -23.69 10.26
C PHE A 231 -4.96 -22.18 10.29
N VAL A 232 -5.52 -21.62 9.22
CA VAL A 232 -6.06 -20.24 9.23
C VAL A 232 -7.17 -20.11 10.28
N LEU A 233 -8.12 -21.05 10.29
CA LEU A 233 -9.22 -21.03 11.26
C LEU A 233 -8.75 -21.33 12.70
N VAL A 234 -7.78 -22.23 12.88
CA VAL A 234 -7.16 -22.49 14.19
C VAL A 234 -6.47 -21.25 14.73
N SER A 235 -5.74 -20.51 13.90
CA SER A 235 -5.11 -19.24 14.27
C SER A 235 -6.15 -18.16 14.62
N LEU A 236 -7.27 -18.06 13.91
CA LEU A 236 -8.37 -17.16 14.26
C LEU A 236 -8.95 -17.46 15.66
N TRP A 237 -9.27 -18.74 15.92
CA TRP A 237 -10.02 -19.14 17.11
C TRP A 237 -9.16 -19.46 18.33
N GLY A 238 -7.82 -19.33 18.26
CA GLY A 238 -6.89 -19.72 19.32
C GLY A 238 -7.30 -19.25 20.73
N ASN A 239 -7.78 -18.01 20.87
CA ASN A 239 -8.27 -17.47 22.15
C ASN A 239 -9.47 -18.21 22.78
N ARG A 240 -10.22 -18.99 21.99
CA ARG A 240 -11.44 -19.71 22.43
C ARG A 240 -11.25 -21.21 22.51
N MET A 241 -10.23 -21.72 21.84
CA MET A 241 -9.94 -23.15 21.71
C MET A 241 -9.15 -23.69 22.92
N ASP A 242 -8.87 -22.85 23.93
CA ASP A 242 -8.36 -23.30 25.21
C ASP A 242 -9.41 -24.17 25.92
N LEU A 243 -9.18 -25.48 25.89
CA LEU A 243 -10.09 -26.51 26.40
C LEU A 243 -10.35 -26.40 27.92
N SER A 244 -9.64 -25.53 28.63
CA SER A 244 -9.93 -25.17 30.03
C SER A 244 -11.21 -24.30 30.18
N ILE A 245 -11.66 -23.65 29.10
CA ILE A 245 -12.80 -22.70 29.09
C ILE A 245 -14.10 -23.36 28.58
N TRP A 246 -14.04 -24.55 27.97
CA TRP A 246 -15.21 -25.29 27.48
C TRP A 246 -15.39 -26.62 28.24
N PRO A 247 -16.16 -26.66 29.34
CA PRO A 247 -16.63 -27.95 29.84
C PRO A 247 -17.56 -28.53 28.78
N ALA A 248 -17.28 -29.74 28.31
CA ALA A 248 -18.27 -30.51 27.55
C ALA A 248 -19.57 -30.51 28.36
N ALA A 249 -20.59 -29.82 27.85
CA ALA A 249 -21.87 -29.72 28.52
C ALA A 249 -22.42 -31.15 28.70
N GLY A 250 -22.39 -31.66 29.94
CA GLY A 250 -23.09 -32.89 30.32
C GLY A 250 -22.26 -34.13 30.69
N ALA A 251 -20.96 -34.05 31.00
CA ALA A 251 -20.24 -35.21 31.53
C ALA A 251 -20.14 -35.18 33.07
N THR A 252 -21.12 -35.78 33.75
CA THR A 252 -20.98 -36.18 35.15
C THR A 252 -19.75 -37.08 35.29
N ALA A 253 -18.87 -36.75 36.24
CA ALA A 253 -17.69 -37.52 36.57
C ALA A 253 -18.05 -38.97 36.92
N SER A 254 -17.76 -39.91 36.02
CA SER A 254 -17.65 -41.33 36.33
C SER A 254 -16.33 -41.85 35.79
N GLY A 255 -15.50 -42.35 36.69
CA GLY A 255 -14.13 -42.75 36.45
C GLY A 255 -13.99 -43.82 35.36
N ALA A 256 -13.06 -43.57 34.44
CA ALA A 256 -12.39 -44.60 33.66
C ALA A 256 -10.96 -44.11 33.39
N SER A 257 -10.01 -44.79 34.01
CA SER A 257 -8.56 -44.59 33.87
C SER A 257 -8.08 -45.00 32.47
N GLY A 258 -7.43 -44.07 31.76
CA GLY A 258 -6.66 -44.37 30.54
C GLY A 258 -6.23 -43.10 29.78
N GLU A 259 -4.93 -42.81 29.72
CA GLU A 259 -4.35 -41.64 29.01
C GLU A 259 -4.72 -41.61 27.51
N ALA A 260 -4.88 -42.76 26.86
CA ALA A 260 -5.28 -42.85 25.44
C ALA A 260 -6.75 -42.49 25.16
N ALA A 261 -7.64 -42.62 26.16
CA ALA A 261 -9.04 -42.21 26.03
C ALA A 261 -9.21 -40.68 26.21
N SER A 262 -8.27 -40.04 26.92
CA SER A 262 -8.23 -38.60 27.16
C SER A 262 -7.81 -37.82 25.90
N SER A 263 -6.78 -38.29 25.18
CA SER A 263 -6.29 -37.62 23.95
C SER A 263 -7.30 -37.67 22.80
N THR A 264 -8.03 -38.77 22.65
CA THR A 264 -9.09 -38.92 21.64
C THR A 264 -10.27 -37.97 21.91
N ARG A 265 -10.63 -37.78 23.19
CA ARG A 265 -11.70 -36.86 23.61
C ARG A 265 -11.30 -35.40 23.41
N ALA A 266 -10.05 -35.04 23.70
CA ALA A 266 -9.52 -33.69 23.47
C ALA A 266 -9.48 -33.34 21.97
N ALA A 267 -9.11 -34.30 21.11
CA ALA A 267 -9.14 -34.11 19.65
C ALA A 267 -10.57 -33.91 19.11
N GLN A 268 -11.56 -34.66 19.62
CA GLN A 268 -12.97 -34.48 19.26
C GLN A 268 -13.51 -33.12 19.72
N ALA A 269 -13.24 -32.72 20.96
CA ALA A 269 -13.64 -31.41 21.48
C ALA A 269 -13.04 -30.25 20.68
N PHE A 270 -11.79 -30.40 20.24
CA PHE A 270 -11.14 -29.43 19.35
C PHE A 270 -11.86 -29.32 17.99
N GLU A 271 -12.24 -30.44 17.37
CA GLU A 271 -12.97 -30.41 16.09
C GLU A 271 -14.38 -29.82 16.22
N GLU A 272 -15.08 -30.13 17.31
CA GLU A 272 -16.40 -29.56 17.61
C GLU A 272 -16.33 -28.04 17.81
N ALA A 273 -15.33 -27.57 18.57
CA ALA A 273 -15.12 -26.15 18.81
C ALA A 273 -14.78 -25.39 17.51
N LEU A 274 -14.01 -25.99 16.61
CA LEU A 274 -13.74 -25.41 15.29
C LEU A 274 -15.00 -25.29 14.43
N ARG A 275 -15.84 -26.34 14.39
CA ARG A 275 -17.12 -26.31 13.66
C ARG A 275 -18.07 -25.26 14.22
N ALA A 276 -18.17 -25.16 15.55
CA ALA A 276 -18.96 -24.11 16.20
C ALA A 276 -18.40 -22.71 15.90
N GLY A 277 -17.08 -22.58 15.75
CA GLY A 277 -16.42 -21.36 15.30
C GLY A 277 -16.83 -20.96 13.89
N GLU A 278 -16.87 -21.89 12.94
CA GLU A 278 -17.31 -21.61 11.56
C GLU A 278 -18.73 -21.03 11.51
N GLU A 279 -19.66 -21.53 12.34
CA GLU A 279 -21.02 -20.97 12.43
C GLU A 279 -21.05 -19.52 12.96
N CYS A 280 -20.02 -19.12 13.71
CA CYS A 280 -19.85 -17.78 14.30
C CYS A 280 -19.06 -16.81 13.40
N LEU A 281 -18.70 -17.20 12.17
CA LEU A 281 -18.09 -16.28 11.21
C LEU A 281 -19.13 -15.31 10.65
N LEU A 282 -18.78 -14.02 10.64
CA LEU A 282 -19.58 -12.96 10.01
C LEU A 282 -19.11 -12.67 8.58
N TRP A 283 -17.89 -13.10 8.25
CA TRP A 283 -17.29 -13.08 6.91
C TRP A 283 -16.20 -14.16 6.85
N ASP A 284 -16.11 -14.91 5.73
CA ASP A 284 -15.18 -16.03 5.59
C ASP A 284 -14.46 -16.05 4.22
N ASP A 285 -13.26 -15.47 4.18
CA ASP A 285 -12.32 -15.61 3.07
C ASP A 285 -11.27 -16.71 3.31
N SER A 286 -11.44 -17.60 4.30
CA SER A 286 -10.40 -18.57 4.70
C SER A 286 -9.93 -19.47 3.56
N ALA A 287 -10.83 -19.84 2.65
CA ALA A 287 -10.48 -20.62 1.46
C ALA A 287 -9.63 -19.81 0.45
N ALA A 288 -9.99 -18.54 0.23
CA ALA A 288 -9.22 -17.66 -0.66
C ALA A 288 -7.84 -17.36 -0.07
N ALA A 289 -7.78 -17.09 1.24
CA ALA A 289 -6.55 -16.88 1.99
C ALA A 289 -5.62 -18.12 1.94
N ALA A 290 -6.17 -19.31 2.13
CA ALA A 290 -5.39 -20.55 2.04
C ALA A 290 -4.80 -20.79 0.65
N ARG A 291 -5.55 -20.47 -0.43
CA ARG A 291 -5.03 -20.52 -1.80
C ARG A 291 -3.91 -19.51 -2.00
N ALA A 292 -4.12 -18.28 -1.54
CA ALA A 292 -3.12 -17.22 -1.64
C ALA A 292 -1.82 -17.59 -0.93
N ILE A 293 -1.90 -18.08 0.31
CA ILE A 293 -0.72 -18.52 1.07
C ILE A 293 0.08 -19.58 0.32
N LEU A 294 -0.58 -20.47 -0.43
CA LEU A 294 0.06 -21.55 -1.18
C LEU A 294 0.44 -21.16 -2.62
N GLU A 295 0.22 -19.92 -3.03
CA GLU A 295 0.49 -19.44 -4.38
C GLU A 295 2.01 -19.43 -4.67
N PRO A 296 2.47 -19.98 -5.82
CA PRO A 296 3.86 -19.92 -6.23
C PRO A 296 4.45 -18.50 -6.18
N GLY A 297 5.62 -18.36 -5.57
CA GLY A 297 6.31 -17.08 -5.40
C GLY A 297 5.98 -16.35 -4.10
N ARG A 298 5.02 -16.82 -3.29
CA ARG A 298 4.73 -16.24 -1.96
C ARG A 298 5.60 -16.84 -0.85
N ASP A 299 6.90 -16.62 -0.95
CA ASP A 299 7.89 -17.20 -0.02
C ASP A 299 8.25 -16.30 1.17
N LYS A 300 7.78 -15.05 1.23
CA LYS A 300 7.96 -14.17 2.40
C LYS A 300 6.61 -13.80 2.99
N ILE A 301 6.28 -14.32 4.17
CA ILE A 301 4.99 -14.08 4.82
C ILE A 301 5.20 -13.40 6.17
N GLY A 302 4.56 -12.25 6.37
CA GLY A 302 4.53 -11.56 7.65
C GLY A 302 3.38 -12.02 8.52
N MET A 303 3.59 -12.05 9.84
CA MET A 303 2.54 -12.26 10.83
C MET A 303 2.68 -11.23 11.95
N VAL A 304 1.74 -10.29 12.03
CA VAL A 304 1.61 -9.34 13.15
C VAL A 304 0.83 -10.04 14.26
N VAL A 305 1.57 -10.51 15.27
CA VAL A 305 1.07 -11.38 16.33
C VAL A 305 0.32 -10.55 17.38
N ASP A 306 -0.76 -11.13 17.93
CA ASP A 306 -1.55 -10.56 19.02
C ASP A 306 -1.03 -11.07 20.38
N ASN A 307 -1.61 -12.16 20.91
CA ASN A 307 -1.36 -12.64 22.26
C ASN A 307 -0.34 -13.79 22.35
N ALA A 308 0.29 -13.91 23.52
CA ALA A 308 1.02 -15.07 24.00
C ALA A 308 0.05 -16.21 24.42
N GLY A 309 0.59 -17.30 24.98
CA GLY A 309 -0.22 -18.44 25.42
C GLY A 309 -0.73 -19.29 24.24
N PHE A 310 -1.97 -19.78 24.32
CA PHE A 310 -2.48 -20.70 23.31
C PHE A 310 -2.68 -20.06 21.93
N GLU A 311 -3.06 -18.78 21.86
CA GLU A 311 -3.17 -18.08 20.57
C GLU A 311 -1.83 -18.08 19.83
N LEU A 312 -0.73 -17.80 20.54
CA LEU A 312 0.61 -17.88 19.97
C LEU A 312 0.94 -19.30 19.49
N VAL A 313 0.55 -20.36 20.22
CA VAL A 313 0.71 -21.74 19.74
C VAL A 313 -0.01 -21.97 18.41
N CYS A 314 -1.24 -21.44 18.27
CA CYS A 314 -2.01 -21.53 17.04
C CYS A 314 -1.39 -20.71 15.88
N ASP A 315 -0.81 -19.55 16.18
CA ASP A 315 -0.11 -18.73 15.19
C ASP A 315 1.18 -19.39 14.70
N LEU A 316 1.96 -19.96 15.62
CA LEU A 316 3.15 -20.73 15.29
C LEU A 316 2.81 -22.03 14.53
N ALA A 317 1.64 -22.62 14.78
CA ALA A 317 1.14 -23.75 14.01
C ALA A 317 0.86 -23.37 12.54
N LEU A 318 0.24 -22.21 12.31
CA LEU A 318 0.05 -21.66 10.96
C LEU A 318 1.41 -21.34 10.29
N ALA A 319 2.33 -20.69 11.02
CA ALA A 319 3.68 -20.40 10.53
C ALA A 319 4.46 -21.67 10.15
N ASP A 320 4.29 -22.77 10.89
CA ASP A 320 4.93 -24.07 10.61
C ASP A 320 4.35 -24.68 9.32
N ALA A 321 3.02 -24.65 9.20
CA ALA A 321 2.33 -25.16 8.02
C ALA A 321 2.72 -24.38 6.75
N ILE A 322 2.86 -23.06 6.85
CA ILE A 322 3.30 -22.20 5.74
C ILE A 322 4.67 -22.62 5.23
N VAL A 323 5.67 -22.69 6.11
CA VAL A 323 7.05 -23.05 5.74
C VAL A 323 7.08 -24.43 5.09
N ILE A 324 6.43 -25.42 5.71
CA ILE A 324 6.40 -26.79 5.20
C ILE A 324 5.78 -26.86 3.80
N ALA A 325 4.62 -26.22 3.60
CA ALA A 325 3.90 -26.32 2.34
C ALA A 325 4.64 -25.62 1.20
N ARG A 326 5.15 -24.41 1.47
CA ARG A 326 5.89 -23.61 0.48
C ARG A 326 7.23 -24.24 0.13
N ASP A 327 8.00 -24.71 1.11
CA ASP A 327 9.28 -25.37 0.83
C ASP A 327 9.08 -26.63 -0.03
N ARG A 328 8.04 -27.43 0.24
CA ARG A 328 7.71 -28.60 -0.60
C ARG A 328 7.34 -28.21 -2.03
N GLN A 329 6.52 -27.17 -2.20
CA GLN A 329 6.15 -26.68 -3.53
C GLN A 329 7.37 -26.14 -4.28
N ASN A 330 8.24 -25.42 -3.59
CA ASN A 330 9.48 -24.89 -4.13
C ASN A 330 10.41 -26.04 -4.55
N GLU A 331 10.62 -27.05 -3.71
CA GLU A 331 11.43 -28.24 -4.04
C GLU A 331 10.89 -29.04 -5.24
N ARG A 332 9.56 -29.10 -5.41
CA ARG A 332 8.90 -29.74 -6.56
C ARG A 332 9.11 -28.95 -7.85
N ASN A 333 9.05 -27.61 -7.79
CA ASN A 333 9.07 -26.73 -8.96
C ASN A 333 10.49 -26.32 -9.40
N ASP A 334 11.33 -25.90 -8.44
CA ASP A 334 12.73 -25.53 -8.64
C ASP A 334 13.54 -25.80 -7.35
N ARG A 335 14.46 -26.77 -7.41
CA ARG A 335 15.32 -27.15 -6.27
C ARG A 335 16.23 -26.02 -5.78
N ASN A 336 16.42 -24.95 -6.56
CA ASN A 336 17.20 -23.78 -6.17
C ASN A 336 16.33 -22.61 -5.68
N ALA A 337 15.00 -22.76 -5.67
CA ALA A 337 14.11 -21.73 -5.16
C ALA A 337 14.43 -21.41 -3.70
N PRO A 338 14.31 -20.13 -3.29
CA PRO A 338 14.53 -19.74 -1.90
C PRO A 338 13.54 -20.46 -0.99
N ARG A 339 13.99 -20.74 0.24
CA ARG A 339 13.09 -21.26 1.28
C ARG A 339 12.09 -20.19 1.69
N ALA A 340 10.92 -20.65 2.11
CA ALA A 340 9.92 -19.80 2.71
C ALA A 340 10.41 -19.23 4.04
N VAL A 341 10.08 -17.97 4.27
CA VAL A 341 10.39 -17.22 5.47
C VAL A 341 9.10 -16.65 6.04
N VAL A 342 8.85 -16.93 7.32
CA VAL A 342 7.78 -16.32 8.10
C VAL A 342 8.37 -15.32 9.09
N THR A 343 8.01 -14.04 8.95
CA THR A 343 8.40 -12.99 9.89
C THR A 343 7.32 -12.85 10.96
N LEU A 344 7.68 -13.16 12.20
CA LEU A 344 6.85 -12.94 13.39
C LEU A 344 7.10 -11.53 13.91
N HIS A 345 6.23 -10.60 13.54
CA HIS A 345 6.22 -9.22 14.02
C HIS A 345 5.63 -9.20 15.44
N VAL A 346 6.49 -8.92 16.42
CA VAL A 346 6.15 -8.99 17.85
C VAL A 346 6.39 -7.66 18.54
N LYS A 347 5.77 -7.44 19.70
CA LYS A 347 5.90 -6.20 20.46
C LYS A 347 7.32 -6.06 21.02
N ALA A 348 7.92 -4.87 20.92
CA ALA A 348 9.25 -4.60 21.49
C ALA A 348 9.24 -4.46 23.02
N HIS A 349 8.12 -4.04 23.59
CA HIS A 349 7.91 -3.92 25.03
C HIS A 349 6.50 -4.41 25.42
N PRO A 350 6.22 -4.62 26.72
CA PRO A 350 4.92 -5.07 27.18
C PRO A 350 3.81 -4.07 26.85
N VAL A 351 2.65 -4.57 26.43
CA VAL A 351 1.43 -3.81 26.14
C VAL A 351 0.25 -4.80 26.17
N PHE A 352 -0.98 -4.36 26.42
CA PHE A 352 -2.19 -5.20 26.32
C PHE A 352 -2.16 -6.52 27.12
N VAL A 353 -1.42 -6.57 28.23
CA VAL A 353 -1.28 -7.73 29.14
C VAL A 353 -0.67 -8.95 28.45
N SER A 354 -1.40 -9.60 27.57
CA SER A 354 -1.03 -10.86 26.93
C SER A 354 -0.25 -10.69 25.62
N ASP A 355 -0.06 -9.48 25.08
CA ASP A 355 0.58 -9.34 23.77
C ASP A 355 1.99 -9.96 23.72
N ALA A 356 2.25 -10.69 22.63
CA ALA A 356 3.46 -11.46 22.47
C ALA A 356 4.68 -10.58 22.15
N MET A 357 5.75 -10.82 22.90
CA MET A 357 7.09 -10.30 22.69
C MET A 357 8.03 -11.41 22.20
N SER A 358 9.27 -11.03 21.81
CA SER A 358 10.25 -12.02 21.36
C SER A 358 10.59 -13.11 22.40
N LYS A 359 10.50 -12.80 23.69
CA LYS A 359 10.74 -13.78 24.76
C LYS A 359 9.60 -14.80 24.82
N ASP A 360 8.37 -14.36 24.68
CA ASP A 360 7.16 -15.20 24.78
C ASP A 360 7.14 -16.26 23.66
N VAL A 361 7.61 -15.91 22.46
CA VAL A 361 7.84 -16.87 21.34
C VAL A 361 8.87 -17.94 21.72
N ARG A 362 9.99 -17.54 22.32
CA ARG A 362 11.06 -18.48 22.70
C ARG A 362 10.61 -19.39 23.83
N ASP A 363 9.95 -18.83 24.84
CA ASP A 363 9.46 -19.56 25.99
C ASP A 363 8.39 -20.59 25.59
N THR A 364 7.51 -20.23 24.65
CA THR A 364 6.53 -21.15 24.07
C THR A 364 7.21 -22.32 23.35
N ILE A 365 8.21 -22.04 22.50
CA ILE A 365 8.98 -23.09 21.80
C ILE A 365 9.70 -23.99 22.81
N ASP A 366 10.34 -23.41 23.82
CA ASP A 366 11.10 -24.18 24.81
C ASP A 366 10.17 -25.01 25.72
N ALA A 367 8.99 -24.50 26.08
CA ALA A 367 7.96 -25.26 26.77
C ALA A 367 7.46 -26.45 25.93
N MET A 368 7.22 -26.26 24.63
CA MET A 368 6.83 -27.36 23.74
C MET A 368 7.92 -28.41 23.61
N ARG A 369 9.19 -28.00 23.49
CA ARG A 369 10.34 -28.92 23.42
C ARG A 369 10.54 -29.73 24.68
N ALA A 370 10.27 -29.13 25.83
CA ALA A 370 10.39 -29.76 27.14
C ALA A 370 9.16 -30.60 27.51
N SER A 371 8.10 -30.59 26.68
CA SER A 371 6.88 -31.35 26.93
C SER A 371 7.18 -32.86 27.07
N PRO A 372 6.56 -33.55 28.06
CA PRO A 372 6.66 -35.00 28.17
C PRO A 372 5.92 -35.73 27.04
N ASP A 373 4.98 -35.05 26.35
CA ASP A 373 4.29 -35.61 25.19
C ASP A 373 5.20 -35.60 23.95
N ALA A 374 5.41 -36.78 23.35
CA ALA A 374 6.36 -36.96 22.26
C ALA A 374 6.00 -36.16 21.00
N ALA A 375 4.70 -36.04 20.67
CA ALA A 375 4.25 -35.29 19.51
C ALA A 375 4.51 -33.79 19.69
N THR A 376 4.17 -33.25 20.88
CA THR A 376 4.43 -31.86 21.26
C THR A 376 5.93 -31.54 21.26
N ALA A 377 6.75 -32.42 21.85
CA ALA A 377 8.20 -32.28 21.87
C ALA A 377 8.82 -32.31 20.47
N ALA A 378 8.29 -33.13 19.56
CA ALA A 378 8.73 -33.16 18.16
C ALA A 378 8.40 -31.84 17.43
N THR A 379 7.19 -31.31 17.62
CA THR A 379 6.77 -30.00 17.08
C THR A 379 7.70 -28.89 17.59
N GLY A 380 7.93 -28.81 18.90
CA GLY A 380 8.82 -27.80 19.48
C GLY A 380 10.26 -27.88 18.94
N LYS A 381 10.78 -29.09 18.69
CA LYS A 381 12.10 -29.27 18.06
C LYS A 381 12.14 -28.74 16.63
N ARG A 382 11.08 -28.98 15.84
CA ARG A 382 10.96 -28.46 14.47
C ARG A 382 10.89 -26.93 14.47
N TRP A 383 10.07 -26.34 15.33
CA TRP A 383 9.96 -24.88 15.46
C TRP A 383 11.27 -24.22 15.86
N ARG A 384 12.04 -24.84 16.76
CA ARG A 384 13.41 -24.40 17.05
C ARG A 384 14.31 -24.44 15.82
N GLY A 385 14.19 -25.46 14.99
CA GLY A 385 14.89 -25.57 13.71
C GLY A 385 14.50 -24.47 12.72
N HIS A 386 13.24 -24.04 12.69
CA HIS A 386 12.80 -22.91 11.85
C HIS A 386 13.48 -21.60 12.28
N VAL A 387 13.56 -21.34 13.59
CA VAL A 387 14.27 -20.17 14.12
C VAL A 387 15.77 -20.25 13.83
N GLU A 388 16.39 -21.40 14.03
CA GLU A 388 17.84 -21.59 13.82
C GLU A 388 18.26 -21.53 12.34
N SER A 389 17.38 -21.94 11.43
CA SER A 389 17.63 -21.88 9.98
C SER A 389 17.30 -20.52 9.34
N GLY A 390 16.58 -19.64 10.06
CA GLY A 390 16.09 -18.37 9.53
C GLY A 390 14.79 -18.49 8.74
N ALA A 391 14.15 -19.67 8.71
CA ALA A 391 12.81 -19.83 8.17
C ALA A 391 11.76 -19.08 9.01
N TRP A 392 11.99 -18.92 10.32
CA TRP A 392 11.26 -18.00 11.17
C TRP A 392 12.15 -16.84 11.62
N VAL A 393 11.69 -15.61 11.37
CA VAL A 393 12.35 -14.37 11.82
C VAL A 393 11.50 -13.72 12.89
N ILE A 394 12.02 -13.61 14.11
CA ILE A 394 11.32 -12.90 15.21
C ILE A 394 11.73 -11.43 15.16
N ALA A 395 10.80 -10.54 14.81
CA ALA A 395 11.04 -9.13 14.55
C ALA A 395 10.34 -8.23 15.59
N PRO A 396 11.00 -7.91 16.73
CA PRO A 396 10.46 -6.95 17.69
C PRO A 396 10.50 -5.52 17.14
N ARG A 397 9.40 -4.78 17.28
CA ARG A 397 9.32 -3.35 16.92
C ARG A 397 8.47 -2.56 17.91
N PHE A 398 8.78 -1.28 18.09
CA PHE A 398 8.05 -0.38 18.98
C PHE A 398 6.70 0.02 18.37
N GLU A 399 6.67 0.14 17.05
CA GLU A 399 5.51 0.49 16.24
C GLU A 399 4.34 -0.49 16.43
N TRP A 400 4.62 -1.73 16.84
CA TRP A 400 3.58 -2.71 17.16
C TRP A 400 2.92 -2.44 18.52
N ALA A 401 3.58 -1.71 19.42
CA ALA A 401 3.13 -1.39 20.77
C ALA A 401 2.70 0.08 20.94
N GLN A 402 2.21 0.71 19.85
CA GLN A 402 1.81 2.12 19.80
C GLN A 402 0.46 2.29 19.06
N PRO A 403 -0.28 3.39 19.30
CA PRO A 403 -1.69 3.52 18.89
C PRO A 403 -1.92 3.95 17.44
N GLN A 404 -0.87 4.36 16.71
CA GLN A 404 -1.03 4.89 15.35
C GLN A 404 -1.75 3.87 14.46
N PRO A 405 -2.70 4.34 13.64
CA PRO A 405 -3.34 3.51 12.64
C PRO A 405 -2.30 3.01 11.63
N PHE A 406 -2.58 1.88 10.96
CA PHE A 406 -1.56 1.27 10.10
C PHE A 406 -1.17 2.11 8.87
N TRP A 407 -2.02 3.05 8.44
CA TRP A 407 -1.64 4.00 7.40
C TRP A 407 -0.62 5.04 7.89
N GLU A 408 -0.50 5.29 9.19
CA GLU A 408 0.48 6.20 9.82
C GLU A 408 1.74 5.49 10.33
N LEU A 409 1.95 4.21 9.97
CA LEU A 409 3.17 3.50 10.35
C LEU A 409 4.42 4.23 9.82
N PRO A 410 5.48 4.36 10.65
CA PRO A 410 6.78 4.87 10.21
C PRO A 410 7.31 4.15 8.96
N ARG A 411 8.06 4.85 8.11
CA ARG A 411 8.54 4.34 6.82
C ARG A 411 9.25 3.01 6.92
N LEU A 412 10.07 2.79 7.95
CA LEU A 412 10.81 1.55 8.14
C LEU A 412 9.90 0.36 8.46
N ALA A 413 8.86 0.57 9.27
CA ALA A 413 7.86 -0.47 9.56
C ALA A 413 7.01 -0.75 8.33
N ARG A 414 6.52 0.30 7.65
CA ARG A 414 5.73 0.18 6.42
C ARG A 414 6.51 -0.47 5.29
N GLY A 415 7.78 -0.11 5.11
CA GLY A 415 8.68 -0.72 4.13
C GLY A 415 8.93 -2.20 4.40
N ALA A 416 9.09 -2.58 5.67
CA ALA A 416 9.23 -3.99 6.04
C ALA A 416 7.98 -4.82 5.69
N LEU A 417 6.78 -4.27 5.87
CA LEU A 417 5.55 -4.93 5.41
C LEU A 417 5.46 -5.01 3.89
N ALA A 418 5.91 -3.98 3.17
CA ALA A 418 5.88 -3.93 1.70
C ALA A 418 6.81 -4.97 1.03
N GLU A 419 7.82 -5.47 1.76
CA GLU A 419 8.71 -6.54 1.31
C GLU A 419 8.09 -7.94 1.46
N GLU A 420 6.97 -8.05 2.16
CA GLU A 420 6.28 -9.32 2.42
C GLU A 420 5.27 -9.60 1.32
N HIS A 421 5.23 -10.85 0.84
CA HIS A 421 4.35 -11.27 -0.24
C HIS A 421 2.91 -11.47 0.24
N LEU A 422 2.69 -11.62 1.55
CA LEU A 422 1.41 -11.60 2.23
C LEU A 422 1.64 -11.29 3.71
N VAL A 423 0.77 -10.50 4.32
CA VAL A 423 0.80 -10.19 5.75
C VAL A 423 -0.46 -10.72 6.43
N VAL A 424 -0.29 -11.46 7.53
CA VAL A 424 -1.36 -11.87 8.41
C VAL A 424 -1.42 -10.92 9.60
N ILE A 425 -2.57 -10.27 9.81
CA ILE A 425 -2.85 -9.47 11.00
C ILE A 425 -3.72 -10.29 11.95
N LYS A 426 -3.25 -10.47 13.19
CA LYS A 426 -3.99 -11.17 14.25
C LYS A 426 -4.64 -10.21 15.23
N GLY A 427 -5.84 -10.56 15.67
CA GLY A 427 -6.42 -10.01 16.89
C GLY A 427 -7.17 -8.70 16.74
N ASP A 428 -7.81 -8.28 17.82
CA ASP A 428 -8.72 -7.13 17.84
C ASP A 428 -7.96 -5.80 17.83
N ALA A 429 -6.89 -5.67 18.63
CA ALA A 429 -6.10 -4.44 18.70
C ALA A 429 -5.47 -4.09 17.34
N ASN A 430 -4.88 -5.07 16.64
CA ASN A 430 -4.32 -4.81 15.31
C ASN A 430 -5.42 -4.53 14.27
N TYR A 431 -6.60 -5.16 14.37
CA TYR A 431 -7.72 -4.86 13.48
C TYR A 431 -8.25 -3.43 13.70
N ARG A 432 -8.32 -2.98 14.96
CA ARG A 432 -8.64 -1.59 15.31
C ARG A 432 -7.66 -0.62 14.68
N ARG A 433 -6.36 -0.91 14.76
CA ARG A 433 -5.30 -0.12 14.09
C ARG A 433 -5.42 -0.14 12.57
N LEU A 434 -5.78 -1.26 11.98
CA LEU A 434 -6.02 -1.39 10.54
C LEU A 434 -7.19 -0.48 10.07
N LEU A 435 -8.21 -0.30 10.91
CA LEU A 435 -9.37 0.57 10.63
C LEU A 435 -9.22 1.98 11.23
N GLY A 436 -8.11 2.23 11.94
CA GLY A 436 -7.80 3.42 12.73
C GLY A 436 -8.77 3.76 13.86
N ASP A 437 -9.44 2.75 14.40
CA ASP A 437 -10.40 2.86 15.50
C ASP A 437 -11.54 3.86 15.21
N ARG A 438 -12.14 3.72 14.02
CA ARG A 438 -13.17 4.62 13.49
C ARG A 438 -14.50 3.91 13.26
N LEU A 439 -15.58 4.70 13.32
CA LEU A 439 -16.96 4.25 13.14
C LEU A 439 -17.33 4.02 11.66
N TRP A 440 -16.69 3.04 11.02
CA TRP A 440 -17.07 2.58 9.69
C TRP A 440 -18.46 1.95 9.70
N ALA A 441 -19.23 2.15 8.62
CA ALA A 441 -20.45 1.35 8.43
C ALA A 441 -20.04 -0.11 8.23
N LEU A 442 -20.71 -1.03 8.94
CA LEU A 442 -20.32 -2.45 8.97
C LEU A 442 -20.26 -3.09 7.58
N ASP A 443 -21.10 -2.64 6.64
CA ASP A 443 -21.19 -3.12 5.26
C ASP A 443 -20.20 -2.44 4.30
N THR A 444 -19.43 -1.44 4.76
CA THR A 444 -18.36 -0.82 3.96
C THR A 444 -17.37 -1.89 3.52
N PRO A 445 -17.08 -2.09 2.23
CA PRO A 445 -16.22 -3.17 1.78
C PRO A 445 -14.82 -3.12 2.39
N PHE A 446 -14.33 -4.27 2.87
CA PHE A 446 -13.00 -4.38 3.51
C PHE A 446 -11.87 -3.85 2.62
N GLY A 447 -11.93 -4.15 1.32
CA GLY A 447 -10.95 -3.67 0.34
C GLY A 447 -10.93 -2.15 0.17
N GLU A 448 -12.01 -1.43 0.48
CA GLU A 448 -12.01 0.04 0.47
C GLU A 448 -11.27 0.57 1.69
N VAL A 449 -11.58 0.03 2.87
CA VAL A 449 -11.00 0.47 4.15
C VAL A 449 -9.53 0.11 4.27
N ALA A 450 -9.14 -1.09 3.84
CA ALA A 450 -7.77 -1.60 3.93
C ALA A 450 -6.93 -1.40 2.65
N SER A 451 -7.47 -0.71 1.64
CA SER A 451 -6.80 -0.46 0.34
C SER A 451 -5.39 0.12 0.43
N TYR A 452 -5.11 0.90 1.48
CA TYR A 452 -3.83 1.55 1.71
C TYR A 452 -2.71 0.59 2.14
N PHE A 453 -3.06 -0.63 2.56
CA PHE A 453 -2.12 -1.55 3.19
C PHE A 453 -1.04 -1.98 2.18
N PRO A 454 0.26 -2.01 2.54
CA PRO A 454 1.35 -2.06 1.56
C PRO A 454 1.60 -3.44 0.93
N ALA A 455 0.86 -4.47 1.33
CA ALA A 455 1.00 -5.84 0.85
C ALA A 455 -0.36 -6.54 0.81
N PRO A 456 -0.50 -7.67 0.09
CA PRO A 456 -1.65 -8.55 0.23
C PRO A 456 -1.89 -8.89 1.71
N LEU A 457 -3.13 -8.81 2.16
CA LEU A 457 -3.46 -8.78 3.58
C LEU A 457 -4.49 -9.85 3.95
N LEU A 458 -4.22 -10.59 5.02
CA LEU A 458 -5.17 -11.47 5.70
C LEU A 458 -5.42 -10.96 7.13
N ALA A 459 -6.63 -10.49 7.42
CA ALA A 459 -7.04 -10.12 8.77
C ALA A 459 -7.83 -11.26 9.45
N LEU A 460 -7.33 -11.72 10.60
CA LEU A 460 -7.95 -12.75 11.43
C LEU A 460 -8.33 -12.15 12.78
N ARG A 461 -9.62 -11.89 12.98
CA ARG A 461 -10.11 -11.14 14.15
C ARG A 461 -11.33 -11.79 14.79
N THR A 462 -11.25 -12.00 16.10
CA THR A 462 -12.44 -12.18 16.96
C THR A 462 -12.92 -10.81 17.43
N LEU A 463 -14.22 -10.55 17.39
CA LEU A 463 -14.77 -9.22 17.68
C LEU A 463 -14.75 -8.93 19.19
N LYS A 464 -13.90 -7.99 19.62
CA LYS A 464 -13.78 -7.52 21.01
C LYS A 464 -13.95 -5.99 21.14
N ALA A 465 -14.47 -5.35 20.09
CA ALA A 465 -14.71 -3.91 20.00
C ALA A 465 -15.85 -3.58 19.03
N GLU A 466 -16.58 -2.50 19.31
CA GLU A 466 -17.78 -2.02 18.59
C GLU A 466 -17.46 -1.34 17.26
N LEU A 467 -16.72 -2.04 16.38
CA LEU A 467 -16.36 -1.59 15.04
C LEU A 467 -16.17 -2.77 14.10
N GLY A 468 -16.28 -2.51 12.80
CA GLY A 468 -16.04 -3.49 11.75
C GLY A 468 -16.30 -2.90 10.37
N CYS A 469 -15.94 -3.67 9.35
CA CYS A 469 -16.27 -3.39 7.95
C CYS A 469 -16.39 -4.73 7.21
N GLY A 470 -16.97 -4.74 6.01
CA GLY A 470 -17.17 -5.93 5.18
C GLY A 470 -18.09 -6.98 5.80
N ILE A 471 -18.94 -6.61 6.76
CA ILE A 471 -19.92 -7.47 7.43
C ILE A 471 -21.31 -7.16 6.84
N PRO A 472 -21.91 -8.09 6.08
CA PRO A 472 -23.23 -7.89 5.50
C PRO A 472 -24.29 -7.63 6.59
N GLU A 473 -25.24 -6.76 6.29
CA GLU A 473 -26.30 -6.39 7.25
C GLU A 473 -27.06 -7.63 7.78
N ALA A 474 -27.30 -8.62 6.93
CA ALA A 474 -27.94 -9.88 7.33
C ALA A 474 -27.12 -10.65 8.39
N GLN A 475 -25.78 -10.64 8.30
CA GLN A 475 -24.89 -11.27 9.26
C GLN A 475 -24.86 -10.49 10.58
N ALA A 476 -24.80 -9.17 10.52
CA ALA A 476 -24.88 -8.31 11.71
C ALA A 476 -26.20 -8.51 12.46
N ARG A 477 -27.34 -8.53 11.75
CA ARG A 477 -28.66 -8.81 12.34
C ARG A 477 -28.73 -10.20 12.98
N ARG A 478 -28.14 -11.22 12.35
CA ARG A 478 -28.03 -12.58 12.92
C ARG A 478 -27.24 -12.58 14.22
N ALA A 479 -26.08 -11.92 14.24
CA ALA A 479 -25.24 -11.83 15.43
C ALA A 479 -25.95 -11.12 16.58
N GLN A 480 -26.58 -9.98 16.31
CA GLN A 480 -27.37 -9.23 17.28
C GLN A 480 -28.54 -10.05 17.85
N ALA A 481 -29.24 -10.83 17.02
CA ALA A 481 -30.36 -11.66 17.48
C ALA A 481 -29.91 -12.84 18.34
N THR A 482 -28.75 -13.42 18.03
CA THR A 482 -28.23 -14.62 18.73
C THR A 482 -27.36 -14.29 19.95
N ASN A 483 -26.87 -13.05 20.07
CA ASN A 483 -26.08 -12.59 21.20
C ASN A 483 -26.29 -11.08 21.48
N PRO A 484 -27.50 -10.69 21.93
CA PRO A 484 -27.87 -9.28 22.03
C PRO A 484 -27.01 -8.53 23.05
N GLY A 485 -26.50 -7.36 22.65
CA GLY A 485 -25.76 -6.44 23.51
C GLY A 485 -24.25 -6.70 23.60
N THR A 486 -23.76 -7.92 23.33
CA THR A 486 -22.32 -8.23 23.47
C THR A 486 -21.67 -8.82 22.22
N TRP A 487 -22.41 -9.08 21.14
CA TRP A 487 -21.90 -9.77 19.96
C TRP A 487 -20.64 -9.16 19.31
N GLN A 488 -20.36 -7.87 19.51
CA GLN A 488 -19.15 -7.20 19.02
C GLN A 488 -17.98 -7.19 20.01
N THR A 489 -18.18 -7.58 21.27
CA THR A 489 -17.27 -7.24 22.38
C THR A 489 -16.79 -8.45 23.19
N ASP A 490 -17.48 -9.60 23.11
CA ASP A 490 -17.17 -10.79 23.91
C ASP A 490 -16.31 -11.84 23.18
N GLY A 491 -15.90 -11.57 21.95
CA GLY A 491 -15.10 -12.50 21.14
C GLY A 491 -15.89 -13.68 20.58
N LYS A 492 -17.22 -13.73 20.72
CA LYS A 492 -18.04 -14.84 20.21
C LYS A 492 -18.06 -14.92 18.68
N PHE A 493 -17.98 -13.80 18.00
CA PHE A 493 -17.99 -13.75 16.53
C PHE A 493 -16.61 -13.43 15.98
N GLY A 494 -16.37 -13.82 14.74
CA GLY A 494 -15.10 -13.59 14.06
C GLY A 494 -15.26 -13.25 12.58
N VAL A 495 -14.20 -12.69 12.00
CA VAL A 495 -14.06 -12.43 10.57
C VAL A 495 -12.73 -12.96 10.07
N VAL A 496 -12.76 -13.55 8.88
CA VAL A 496 -11.58 -13.87 8.07
C VAL A 496 -11.67 -13.04 6.80
N GLN A 497 -10.88 -11.98 6.68
CA GLN A 497 -10.95 -11.05 5.55
C GLN A 497 -9.64 -11.05 4.78
N TYR A 498 -9.70 -11.31 3.48
CA TYR A 498 -8.54 -11.35 2.60
C TYR A 498 -8.61 -10.25 1.55
N LEU A 499 -7.54 -9.45 1.45
CA LEU A 499 -7.32 -8.45 0.44
C LEU A 499 -6.18 -8.93 -0.49
N PRO A 500 -6.49 -9.36 -1.74
CA PRO A 500 -5.52 -10.00 -2.62
C PRO A 500 -4.43 -9.07 -3.14
N GLU A 501 -4.74 -7.80 -3.36
CA GLU A 501 -3.79 -6.78 -3.77
C GLU A 501 -4.08 -5.46 -3.02
N PRO A 502 -3.04 -4.75 -2.55
CA PRO A 502 -3.14 -3.33 -2.22
C PRO A 502 -3.76 -2.55 -3.37
N ALA A 503 -4.37 -1.38 -3.09
CA ALA A 503 -4.69 -0.46 -4.17
C ALA A 503 -3.37 0.07 -4.79
N ARG A 504 -2.85 -0.64 -5.79
CA ARG A 504 -1.80 -0.12 -6.66
C ARG A 504 -2.29 1.23 -7.19
N GLN A 505 -1.41 2.22 -7.25
CA GLN A 505 -1.72 3.58 -7.74
C GLN A 505 -2.69 4.40 -6.86
N ALA A 506 -2.68 4.22 -5.54
CA ALA A 506 -3.50 5.00 -4.61
C ALA A 506 -3.38 6.53 -4.80
N HIS A 507 -2.23 7.07 -5.22
CA HIS A 507 -2.12 8.50 -5.56
C HIS A 507 -2.95 8.88 -6.80
N ALA A 508 -3.02 8.02 -7.82
CA ALA A 508 -3.88 8.24 -8.97
C ALA A 508 -5.36 8.23 -8.56
N ALA A 509 -5.77 7.31 -7.68
CA ALA A 509 -7.10 7.30 -7.08
C ALA A 509 -7.40 8.60 -6.31
N ASN A 510 -6.44 9.09 -5.52
CA ASN A 510 -6.57 10.31 -4.72
C ASN A 510 -6.79 11.57 -5.58
N VAL A 511 -6.28 11.61 -6.81
CA VAL A 511 -6.54 12.73 -7.72
C VAL A 511 -8.02 12.76 -8.15
N ALA A 512 -8.68 11.62 -8.37
CA ALA A 512 -10.10 11.56 -8.72
C ALA A 512 -11.00 12.17 -7.63
N TRP A 513 -10.60 12.05 -6.36
CA TRP A 513 -11.34 12.63 -5.22
C TRP A 513 -11.35 14.16 -5.20
N ARG A 514 -10.45 14.81 -5.93
CA ARG A 514 -10.40 16.28 -6.10
C ARG A 514 -11.39 16.79 -7.15
N TRP A 515 -12.13 15.91 -7.85
CA TRP A 515 -13.10 16.31 -8.86
C TRP A 515 -14.27 17.08 -8.22
N ASP A 516 -14.34 18.36 -8.50
CA ASP A 516 -15.37 19.28 -8.00
C ASP A 516 -16.08 19.98 -9.17
N GLY A 517 -16.77 19.17 -9.97
CA GLY A 517 -17.45 19.61 -11.19
C GLY A 517 -18.84 18.97 -11.31
N ALA A 518 -19.55 19.27 -12.39
CA ALA A 518 -20.88 18.71 -12.62
C ALA A 518 -20.85 17.17 -12.62
N GLY A 519 -21.73 16.54 -11.83
CA GLY A 519 -21.83 15.08 -11.73
C GLY A 519 -20.77 14.41 -10.85
N SER A 520 -20.08 15.15 -9.99
CA SER A 520 -19.03 14.64 -9.09
C SER A 520 -19.55 14.08 -7.76
N ASP A 521 -20.64 13.31 -7.75
CA ASP A 521 -21.08 12.63 -6.52
C ASP A 521 -20.06 11.57 -6.05
N ALA A 522 -20.23 11.09 -4.82
CA ALA A 522 -19.35 10.11 -4.19
C ALA A 522 -19.12 8.84 -5.03
N ARG A 523 -20.20 8.32 -5.63
CA ARG A 523 -20.15 7.14 -6.49
C ARG A 523 -19.33 7.43 -7.76
N SER A 524 -19.56 8.58 -8.36
CA SER A 524 -18.93 9.00 -9.60
C SER A 524 -17.43 9.27 -9.41
N ARG A 525 -17.05 9.88 -8.29
CA ARG A 525 -15.63 10.05 -7.92
C ARG A 525 -14.93 8.72 -7.70
N LYS A 526 -15.62 7.75 -7.06
CA LYS A 526 -15.10 6.38 -6.89
C LYS A 526 -14.91 5.68 -8.23
N GLU A 527 -15.91 5.72 -9.10
CA GLU A 527 -15.81 5.13 -10.44
C GLU A 527 -14.70 5.82 -11.26
N LEU A 528 -14.52 7.14 -11.16
CA LEU A 528 -13.39 7.85 -11.76
C LEU A 528 -12.04 7.41 -11.17
N ALA A 529 -11.96 7.17 -9.85
CA ALA A 529 -10.76 6.67 -9.21
C ALA A 529 -10.35 5.31 -9.79
N LEU A 530 -11.31 4.41 -10.05
CA LEU A 530 -11.05 3.14 -10.74
C LEU A 530 -10.47 3.36 -12.14
N VAL A 531 -11.02 4.31 -12.90
CA VAL A 531 -10.49 4.67 -14.23
C VAL A 531 -9.06 5.19 -14.16
N LEU A 532 -8.75 6.11 -13.24
CA LEU A 532 -7.40 6.67 -13.11
C LEU A 532 -6.38 5.62 -12.61
N VAL A 533 -6.79 4.71 -11.73
CA VAL A 533 -5.96 3.57 -11.30
C VAL A 533 -5.69 2.63 -12.46
N ALA A 534 -6.69 2.30 -13.27
CA ALA A 534 -6.54 1.45 -14.44
C ALA A 534 -5.54 2.05 -15.44
N ILE A 535 -5.68 3.34 -15.76
CA ILE A 535 -4.75 4.06 -16.64
C ILE A 535 -3.34 4.10 -16.05
N ALA A 536 -3.20 4.36 -14.75
CA ALA A 536 -1.90 4.38 -14.08
C ALA A 536 -1.24 2.98 -14.10
N ASN A 537 -1.99 1.90 -13.91
CA ASN A 537 -1.49 0.54 -14.06
C ASN A 537 -1.03 0.25 -15.49
N ALA A 538 -1.82 0.63 -16.50
CA ALA A 538 -1.44 0.49 -17.90
C ALA A 538 -0.16 1.26 -18.22
N CYS A 539 -0.03 2.50 -17.74
CA CYS A 539 1.17 3.33 -17.93
C CYS A 539 2.41 2.74 -17.24
N ALA A 540 2.25 2.17 -16.04
CA ALA A 540 3.35 1.51 -15.32
C ALA A 540 3.83 0.27 -16.08
N ALA A 541 2.91 -0.55 -16.60
CA ALA A 541 3.21 -1.71 -17.43
C ALA A 541 3.87 -1.32 -18.76
N LEU A 542 3.34 -0.30 -19.44
CA LEU A 542 3.89 0.24 -20.69
C LEU A 542 5.31 0.76 -20.50
N SER A 543 5.55 1.54 -19.45
CA SER A 543 6.88 2.00 -19.11
C SER A 543 7.86 0.84 -18.92
N ALA A 544 7.40 -0.31 -18.39
CA ALA A 544 8.28 -1.46 -18.14
C ALA A 544 8.61 -2.14 -19.46
N ARG A 545 7.61 -2.25 -20.33
CA ARG A 545 7.74 -2.79 -21.68
C ARG A 545 8.64 -1.94 -22.57
N LEU A 546 8.56 -0.62 -22.46
CA LEU A 546 9.41 0.37 -23.15
C LEU A 546 10.86 0.31 -22.65
N ALA A 547 11.07 0.24 -21.33
CA ALA A 547 12.41 0.12 -20.75
C ALA A 547 13.10 -1.20 -21.15
N ALA A 548 12.32 -2.27 -21.38
CA ALA A 548 12.82 -3.55 -21.87
C ALA A 548 12.88 -3.65 -23.41
N ALA A 549 12.39 -2.64 -24.15
CA ALA A 549 12.45 -2.65 -25.61
C ALA A 549 13.93 -2.59 -26.07
N PRO A 550 14.35 -3.41 -27.06
CA PRO A 550 15.77 -3.66 -27.28
C PRO A 550 16.54 -2.43 -27.78
N LEU A 551 17.69 -2.14 -27.16
CA LEU A 551 18.88 -1.49 -27.74
C LEU A 551 19.49 -2.28 -28.94
N ARG A 552 18.75 -3.24 -29.52
CA ARG A 552 19.15 -4.04 -30.69
C ARG A 552 18.36 -3.59 -31.90
N ALA A 553 18.69 -2.39 -32.37
CA ALA A 553 18.41 -1.95 -33.72
C ALA A 553 19.17 -2.86 -34.71
N SER A 554 18.56 -3.99 -35.04
CA SER A 554 18.70 -4.64 -36.35
C SER A 554 17.37 -5.21 -36.85
N ASP A 555 16.38 -5.41 -35.98
CA ASP A 555 15.17 -6.19 -36.31
C ASP A 555 13.86 -5.36 -36.26
N SER A 556 13.93 -4.07 -35.89
CA SER A 556 12.78 -3.13 -35.84
C SER A 556 12.79 -2.07 -36.95
N LEU A 557 13.55 -2.27 -38.04
CA LEU A 557 13.51 -1.36 -39.19
C LEU A 557 12.16 -1.45 -39.90
N GLY A 558 11.20 -0.65 -39.43
CA GLY A 558 9.96 -0.29 -40.11
C GLY A 558 10.24 0.62 -41.30
N TYR A 559 10.97 0.11 -42.30
CA TYR A 559 10.69 0.46 -43.68
C TYR A 559 10.00 -0.77 -44.29
N ALA A 560 8.70 -0.63 -44.56
CA ALA A 560 7.82 -1.55 -45.28
C ALA A 560 8.37 -2.98 -45.52
N GLY A 561 7.96 -3.96 -44.72
CA GLY A 561 8.30 -5.35 -45.01
C GLY A 561 7.86 -6.38 -43.96
N ASP A 562 6.72 -7.03 -44.25
CA ASP A 562 6.41 -8.44 -43.98
C ASP A 562 5.71 -8.80 -42.64
N GLU A 563 4.39 -8.99 -42.70
CA GLU A 563 3.50 -9.46 -41.61
C GLU A 563 3.72 -10.93 -41.20
N ASN A 564 4.71 -11.62 -41.77
CA ASN A 564 4.93 -13.07 -41.57
C ASN A 564 6.04 -13.46 -40.57
N ARG A 565 6.63 -12.53 -39.82
CA ARG A 565 7.68 -12.87 -38.84
C ARG A 565 7.10 -13.23 -37.47
N ARG A 566 7.35 -14.47 -37.04
CA ARG A 566 7.00 -15.02 -35.71
C ARG A 566 8.20 -14.93 -34.77
N ASN A 567 7.96 -14.67 -33.50
CA ASN A 567 9.00 -14.69 -32.46
C ASN A 567 9.44 -16.13 -32.12
N ALA A 568 10.45 -16.29 -31.25
CA ALA A 568 10.95 -17.61 -30.82
C ALA A 568 9.91 -18.48 -30.08
N SER A 569 8.78 -17.90 -29.64
CA SER A 569 7.64 -18.61 -29.05
C SER A 569 6.55 -19.00 -30.05
N GLY A 570 6.67 -18.61 -31.32
CA GLY A 570 5.72 -18.93 -32.39
C GLY A 570 4.57 -17.93 -32.59
N ASP A 571 4.54 -16.84 -31.82
CA ASP A 571 3.52 -15.79 -31.91
C ASP A 571 3.87 -14.73 -32.96
N ALA A 572 2.86 -14.14 -33.58
CA ALA A 572 3.02 -13.01 -34.50
C ALA A 572 3.54 -11.77 -33.76
N GLN A 573 4.56 -11.12 -34.30
CA GLN A 573 5.15 -9.91 -33.69
C GLN A 573 4.22 -8.71 -33.87
N LYS A 574 3.60 -8.23 -32.77
CA LYS A 574 2.76 -7.02 -32.77
C LYS A 574 3.61 -5.73 -32.74
N LYS A 575 3.14 -4.69 -33.43
CA LYS A 575 3.68 -3.32 -33.32
C LYS A 575 3.45 -2.78 -31.92
N LEU A 576 4.35 -1.91 -31.45
CA LEU A 576 4.30 -1.40 -30.08
C LEU A 576 3.05 -0.56 -29.82
N ASP A 577 2.55 0.15 -30.82
CA ASP A 577 1.34 0.97 -30.73
C ASP A 577 0.10 0.10 -30.42
N VAL A 578 -0.02 -1.04 -31.10
CA VAL A 578 -1.05 -2.06 -30.83
C VAL A 578 -0.92 -2.62 -29.41
N VAL A 579 0.31 -2.87 -28.96
CA VAL A 579 0.57 -3.35 -27.59
C VAL A 579 0.17 -2.29 -26.56
N ALA A 580 0.45 -1.02 -26.81
CA ALA A 580 0.05 0.08 -25.95
C ALA A 580 -1.47 0.22 -25.87
N ASN A 581 -2.17 0.11 -27.00
CA ASN A 581 -3.62 0.10 -27.04
C ASN A 581 -4.21 -1.09 -26.25
N ASP A 582 -3.66 -2.30 -26.44
CA ASP A 582 -4.09 -3.50 -25.71
C ASP A 582 -3.94 -3.30 -24.18
N PHE A 583 -2.80 -2.79 -23.70
CA PHE A 583 -2.58 -2.53 -22.26
C PHE A 583 -3.60 -1.56 -21.67
N VAL A 584 -3.88 -0.45 -22.36
CA VAL A 584 -4.87 0.53 -21.89
C VAL A 584 -6.27 -0.08 -21.93
N ARG A 585 -6.67 -0.64 -23.06
CA ARG A 585 -8.00 -1.21 -23.25
C ARG A 585 -8.30 -2.30 -22.23
N ASP A 586 -7.39 -3.25 -22.04
CA ASP A 586 -7.60 -4.38 -21.12
C ASP A 586 -7.73 -3.89 -19.67
N ALA A 587 -6.90 -2.92 -19.25
CA ALA A 587 -7.03 -2.29 -17.92
C ALA A 587 -8.38 -1.56 -17.74
N LEU A 588 -8.88 -0.89 -18.78
CA LEU A 588 -10.17 -0.21 -18.75
C LEU A 588 -11.35 -1.19 -18.73
N VAL A 589 -11.24 -2.35 -19.39
CA VAL A 589 -12.24 -3.43 -19.30
C VAL A 589 -12.29 -3.98 -17.88
N GLU A 590 -11.14 -4.30 -17.29
CA GLU A 590 -11.04 -4.87 -15.94
C GLU A 590 -11.58 -3.93 -14.85
N CYS A 591 -11.45 -2.61 -15.04
CA CYS A 591 -11.93 -1.64 -14.04
C CYS A 591 -13.46 -1.57 -13.94
N GLY A 592 -14.20 -1.98 -14.98
CA GLY A 592 -15.66 -2.00 -15.03
C GLY A 592 -16.37 -0.64 -14.99
N ALA A 593 -15.64 0.47 -14.89
CA ALA A 593 -16.20 1.83 -14.79
C ALA A 593 -16.29 2.57 -16.14
N VAL A 594 -15.62 2.07 -17.18
CA VAL A 594 -15.62 2.65 -18.54
C VAL A 594 -16.60 1.90 -19.43
N ARG A 595 -17.50 2.66 -20.07
CA ARG A 595 -18.45 2.15 -21.04
C ARG A 595 -17.95 2.27 -22.47
N PHE A 596 -17.40 3.43 -22.84
CA PHE A 596 -16.92 3.68 -24.20
C PHE A 596 -15.44 4.04 -24.21
N TYR A 597 -14.73 3.54 -25.21
CA TYR A 597 -13.31 3.79 -25.43
C TYR A 597 -13.08 4.24 -26.87
N ALA A 598 -12.46 5.41 -27.04
CA ALA A 598 -12.02 5.91 -28.34
C ALA A 598 -10.50 6.04 -28.32
N SER A 599 -9.84 5.39 -29.28
CA SER A 599 -8.38 5.34 -29.34
C SER A 599 -7.89 5.87 -30.68
N GLU A 600 -6.65 6.36 -30.73
CA GLU A 600 -5.96 6.62 -32.00
C GLU A 600 -5.80 5.35 -32.83
N GLU A 601 -5.73 4.19 -32.17
CA GLU A 601 -5.50 2.86 -32.76
C GLU A 601 -6.79 2.10 -33.10
N GLU A 602 -7.97 2.67 -32.83
CA GLU A 602 -9.27 2.06 -33.12
C GLU A 602 -10.00 2.89 -34.16
N GLU A 603 -10.54 2.26 -35.22
CA GLU A 603 -11.25 2.98 -36.29
C GLU A 603 -12.58 3.60 -35.82
N THR A 604 -13.17 3.03 -34.77
CA THR A 604 -14.48 3.43 -34.23
C THR A 604 -14.46 3.40 -32.70
N ILE A 605 -15.47 4.01 -32.08
CA ILE A 605 -15.62 3.94 -30.62
C ILE A 605 -16.06 2.54 -30.20
N VAL A 606 -15.32 1.94 -29.27
CA VAL A 606 -15.57 0.60 -28.74
C VAL A 606 -16.41 0.69 -27.46
N GLU A 607 -17.47 -0.10 -27.35
CA GLU A 607 -18.17 -0.30 -26.08
C GLU A 607 -17.46 -1.41 -25.27
N LEU A 608 -16.92 -1.07 -24.10
CA LEU A 608 -16.19 -1.99 -23.23
C LEU A 608 -17.11 -2.67 -22.21
N SER A 609 -18.06 -1.93 -21.63
CA SER A 609 -18.99 -2.46 -20.64
C SER A 609 -20.33 -1.72 -20.67
N SER A 610 -21.45 -2.44 -20.57
CA SER A 610 -22.78 -1.82 -20.62
C SER A 610 -23.14 -1.01 -19.35
N GLY A 611 -22.43 -1.23 -18.25
CA GLY A 611 -22.68 -0.60 -16.95
C GLY A 611 -21.74 0.54 -16.57
N GLY A 612 -20.73 0.85 -17.40
CA GLY A 612 -19.76 1.90 -17.10
C GLY A 612 -20.36 3.32 -17.17
N SER A 613 -19.85 4.22 -16.33
CA SER A 613 -20.29 5.61 -16.26
C SER A 613 -19.41 6.58 -17.06
N PHE A 614 -18.28 6.11 -17.59
CA PHE A 614 -17.27 6.96 -18.24
C PHE A 614 -16.98 6.58 -19.69
N VAL A 615 -16.50 7.58 -20.44
CA VAL A 615 -15.92 7.49 -21.78
C VAL A 615 -14.45 7.86 -21.65
N VAL A 616 -13.56 7.01 -22.14
CA VAL A 616 -12.12 7.31 -22.20
C VAL A 616 -11.70 7.54 -23.64
N VAL A 617 -11.03 8.67 -23.90
CA VAL A 617 -10.38 8.97 -25.17
C VAL A 617 -8.87 8.90 -24.96
N CYS A 618 -8.14 8.20 -25.83
CA CYS A 618 -6.73 7.89 -25.57
C CYS A 618 -5.87 7.91 -26.84
N ASP A 619 -4.70 8.54 -26.76
CA ASP A 619 -3.55 8.23 -27.60
C ASP A 619 -2.65 7.31 -26.77
N PRO A 620 -2.67 5.99 -27.03
CA PRO A 620 -1.94 5.03 -26.21
C PRO A 620 -0.41 5.20 -26.32
N LEU A 621 0.10 5.73 -27.43
CA LEU A 621 1.53 5.91 -27.65
C LEU A 621 1.87 7.12 -28.57
N ASP A 622 1.85 8.33 -27.99
CA ASP A 622 2.34 9.54 -28.67
C ASP A 622 3.84 9.43 -28.95
N GLY A 623 4.21 9.80 -30.17
CA GLY A 623 5.60 9.79 -30.62
C GLY A 623 6.12 8.40 -30.97
N SER A 624 5.28 7.41 -31.25
CA SER A 624 5.65 6.04 -31.65
C SER A 624 6.82 5.94 -32.65
N ARG A 625 6.86 6.83 -33.65
CA ARG A 625 7.96 6.95 -34.65
C ARG A 625 9.35 7.16 -34.05
N ASN A 626 9.42 7.61 -32.80
CA ASN A 626 10.65 7.96 -32.09
C ASN A 626 11.15 6.84 -31.16
N VAL A 627 10.38 5.77 -30.98
CA VAL A 627 10.71 4.67 -30.06
C VAL A 627 12.05 4.02 -30.45
N ASP A 628 12.24 3.71 -31.73
CA ASP A 628 13.45 3.01 -32.22
C ASP A 628 14.74 3.80 -32.04
N VAL A 629 14.65 5.13 -31.92
CA VAL A 629 15.80 6.02 -31.73
C VAL A 629 15.98 6.46 -30.28
N GLY A 630 15.19 5.90 -29.35
CA GLY A 630 15.31 6.14 -27.91
C GLY A 630 14.93 7.56 -27.49
N VAL A 631 14.12 8.25 -28.28
CA VAL A 631 13.58 9.57 -27.93
C VAL A 631 12.33 9.37 -27.05
N PRO A 632 12.08 10.23 -26.04
CA PRO A 632 10.93 10.09 -25.16
C PRO A 632 9.59 10.07 -25.91
N VAL A 633 8.67 9.27 -25.37
CA VAL A 633 7.31 9.03 -25.88
C VAL A 633 6.32 9.09 -24.73
N GLY A 634 5.01 8.99 -24.98
CA GLY A 634 4.03 9.06 -23.90
C GLY A 634 2.67 8.49 -24.23
N THR A 635 1.76 8.58 -23.27
CA THR A 635 0.33 8.23 -23.42
C THR A 635 -0.47 9.48 -23.08
N ILE A 636 -1.48 9.84 -23.86
CA ILE A 636 -2.35 11.01 -23.62
C ILE A 636 -3.78 10.51 -23.47
N PHE A 637 -4.53 11.01 -22.49
CA PHE A 637 -5.90 10.57 -22.31
C PHE A 637 -6.83 11.66 -21.75
N GLY A 638 -8.10 11.54 -22.09
CA GLY A 638 -9.21 12.32 -21.53
C GLY A 638 -10.33 11.40 -21.05
N VAL A 639 -11.06 11.85 -20.03
CA VAL A 639 -12.20 11.14 -19.46
C VAL A 639 -13.41 12.05 -19.48
N TYR A 640 -14.50 11.59 -20.09
CA TYR A 640 -15.81 12.21 -20.01
C TYR A 640 -16.77 11.33 -19.23
N ARG A 641 -17.83 11.91 -18.66
CA ARG A 641 -19.00 11.12 -18.23
C ARG A 641 -19.82 10.66 -19.42
N VAL A 642 -20.40 9.47 -19.36
CA VAL A 642 -21.48 9.08 -20.28
C VAL A 642 -22.64 10.06 -20.14
N ASP A 643 -23.12 10.57 -21.26
CA ASP A 643 -24.29 11.43 -21.32
C ASP A 643 -25.45 10.68 -21.97
N GLU A 644 -26.39 10.23 -21.15
CA GLU A 644 -27.58 9.49 -21.57
C GLU A 644 -28.51 10.32 -22.48
N THR A 645 -28.34 11.64 -22.56
CA THR A 645 -29.16 12.52 -23.43
C THR A 645 -28.58 12.65 -24.84
N VAL A 646 -27.34 12.20 -25.06
CA VAL A 646 -26.59 12.41 -26.31
C VAL A 646 -26.69 11.21 -27.26
N PHE A 647 -27.41 10.16 -26.88
CA PHE A 647 -27.79 9.10 -27.81
C PHE A 647 -28.65 9.69 -28.95
N GLY A 648 -28.14 9.64 -30.19
CA GLY A 648 -28.88 10.08 -31.37
C GLY A 648 -30.08 9.20 -31.70
N GLU A 649 -30.85 9.54 -32.75
CA GLU A 649 -32.02 8.76 -33.21
C GLU A 649 -31.69 7.28 -33.53
N GLU A 650 -30.42 6.94 -33.77
CA GLU A 650 -29.92 5.59 -34.04
C GLU A 650 -29.05 5.01 -32.89
N ASN A 651 -28.95 5.66 -31.74
CA ASN A 651 -28.21 5.19 -30.55
C ASN A 651 -26.68 5.00 -30.77
N HIS A 652 -26.06 5.80 -31.64
CA HIS A 652 -24.64 5.64 -32.00
C HIS A 652 -23.66 6.02 -30.88
N PRO A 653 -22.71 5.14 -30.49
CA PRO A 653 -21.66 5.42 -29.51
C PRO A 653 -20.78 6.65 -29.80
N GLU A 654 -20.63 7.03 -31.08
CA GLU A 654 -19.78 8.14 -31.51
C GLU A 654 -20.08 9.46 -30.79
N ALA A 655 -21.35 9.77 -30.59
CA ALA A 655 -21.78 11.01 -29.96
C ALA A 655 -21.23 11.19 -28.53
N GLN A 656 -20.82 10.09 -27.87
CA GLN A 656 -20.25 10.09 -26.54
C GLN A 656 -18.80 10.63 -26.48
N ALA A 657 -18.01 10.53 -27.55
CA ALA A 657 -16.67 11.13 -27.61
C ALA A 657 -16.59 12.40 -28.48
N LEU A 658 -17.58 12.65 -29.35
CA LEU A 658 -17.67 13.87 -30.18
C LEU A 658 -18.22 15.08 -29.40
N ARG A 659 -17.61 15.34 -28.24
CA ARG A 659 -17.99 16.42 -27.33
C ARG A 659 -16.87 17.44 -27.14
N PRO A 660 -17.20 18.70 -26.82
CA PRO A 660 -16.20 19.72 -26.53
C PRO A 660 -15.31 19.35 -25.34
N GLY A 661 -14.01 19.62 -25.45
CA GLY A 661 -13.04 19.29 -24.39
C GLY A 661 -13.30 19.95 -23.04
N LYS A 662 -14.08 21.05 -22.98
CA LYS A 662 -14.51 21.66 -21.71
C LYS A 662 -15.39 20.75 -20.85
N GLU A 663 -15.98 19.70 -21.43
CA GLU A 663 -16.81 18.70 -20.76
C GLU A 663 -16.02 17.52 -20.18
N LEU A 664 -14.70 17.47 -20.40
CA LEU A 664 -13.82 16.51 -19.73
C LEU A 664 -13.92 16.65 -18.22
N VAL A 665 -14.01 15.52 -17.51
CA VAL A 665 -13.99 15.48 -16.04
C VAL A 665 -12.60 15.18 -15.50
N ALA A 666 -11.78 14.50 -16.30
CA ALA A 666 -10.37 14.32 -16.05
C ALA A 666 -9.59 14.28 -17.38
N ALA A 667 -8.32 14.65 -17.34
CA ALA A 667 -7.40 14.42 -18.44
C ALA A 667 -5.97 14.31 -17.89
N GLY A 668 -5.10 13.69 -18.65
CA GLY A 668 -3.73 13.49 -18.24
C GLY A 668 -2.85 12.97 -19.34
N TYR A 669 -1.59 12.78 -18.98
CA TYR A 669 -0.61 12.14 -19.84
C TYR A 669 0.49 11.46 -19.04
N ALA A 670 1.03 10.37 -19.55
CA ALA A 670 2.28 9.77 -19.09
C ALA A 670 3.43 10.19 -20.02
N ASN A 671 4.55 10.59 -19.44
CA ASN A 671 5.79 10.91 -20.16
C ASN A 671 6.84 9.83 -19.85
N TYR A 672 7.17 8.99 -20.83
CA TYR A 672 8.14 7.91 -20.73
C TYR A 672 9.52 8.41 -21.17
N SER A 673 10.29 8.93 -20.23
CA SER A 673 11.64 9.47 -20.44
C SER A 673 12.68 8.76 -19.56
N SER A 674 13.77 9.44 -19.20
CA SER A 674 14.74 8.95 -18.21
C SER A 674 14.10 8.59 -16.87
N SER A 675 12.98 9.23 -16.56
CA SER A 675 11.99 8.82 -15.56
C SER A 675 10.62 8.70 -16.24
N THR A 676 9.69 8.00 -15.59
CA THR A 676 8.29 7.97 -16.03
C THR A 676 7.44 8.82 -15.10
N GLY A 677 6.89 9.91 -15.62
CA GLY A 677 5.95 10.76 -14.90
C GLY A 677 4.54 10.60 -15.45
N LEU A 678 3.51 10.59 -14.59
CA LEU A 678 2.10 10.60 -14.92
C LEU A 678 1.47 11.89 -14.39
N VAL A 679 0.96 12.74 -15.29
CA VAL A 679 0.30 14.00 -14.94
C VAL A 679 -1.20 13.83 -15.03
N LEU A 680 -1.91 14.17 -13.94
CA LEU A 680 -3.36 14.04 -13.81
C LEU A 680 -4.00 15.38 -13.47
N ALA A 681 -5.06 15.75 -14.18
CA ALA A 681 -5.91 16.91 -13.89
C ALA A 681 -7.38 16.47 -13.84
N VAL A 682 -8.15 17.03 -12.90
CA VAL A 682 -9.60 16.79 -12.77
C VAL A 682 -10.36 18.11 -12.74
N ALA A 683 -11.61 18.10 -13.23
CA ALA A 683 -12.43 19.30 -13.29
C ALA A 683 -12.66 19.87 -11.88
N GLY A 684 -12.44 21.17 -11.69
CA GLY A 684 -12.58 21.81 -10.37
C GLY A 684 -11.52 21.45 -9.33
N GLY A 685 -10.59 20.52 -9.62
CA GLY A 685 -9.60 20.02 -8.65
C GLY A 685 -8.33 20.85 -8.49
N GLY A 686 -8.26 22.03 -9.13
CA GLY A 686 -7.08 22.91 -9.08
C GLY A 686 -5.96 22.48 -10.03
N ALA A 687 -4.71 22.66 -9.57
CA ALA A 687 -3.51 22.40 -10.37
C ALA A 687 -3.33 20.90 -10.68
N PRO A 688 -2.81 20.54 -11.87
CA PRO A 688 -2.50 19.15 -12.19
C PRO A 688 -1.47 18.58 -11.24
N THR A 689 -1.59 17.29 -10.94
CA THR A 689 -0.65 16.57 -10.07
C THR A 689 0.24 15.71 -10.93
N GLU A 690 1.56 15.87 -10.79
CA GLU A 690 2.55 14.96 -11.35
C GLU A 690 2.86 13.85 -10.35
N LEU A 691 2.78 12.62 -10.83
CA LEU A 691 3.18 11.42 -10.11
C LEU A 691 4.42 10.83 -10.79
N ASP A 692 5.42 10.43 -10.01
CA ASP A 692 6.61 9.73 -10.51
C ASP A 692 6.48 8.23 -10.29
N LEU A 693 6.80 7.45 -11.31
CA LEU A 693 6.85 5.99 -11.23
C LEU A 693 8.10 5.58 -10.44
N THR A 694 7.88 4.96 -9.29
CA THR A 694 8.96 4.41 -8.47
C THR A 694 9.55 3.17 -9.13
N ARG A 695 10.85 3.23 -9.47
CA ARG A 695 11.66 2.11 -9.97
C ARG A 695 13.06 2.14 -9.39
N GLY A 696 13.53 1.01 -8.90
CA GLY A 696 14.96 0.78 -8.63
C GLY A 696 15.40 0.85 -7.17
N ASP A 697 14.48 0.91 -6.20
CA ASP A 697 14.78 0.46 -4.83
C ASP A 697 14.18 -0.94 -4.63
N ALA A 698 14.66 -1.70 -3.63
CA ALA A 698 14.14 -3.04 -3.34
C ALA A 698 12.64 -3.04 -2.93
N ASN A 699 12.04 -1.85 -2.81
CA ASN A 699 10.70 -1.57 -2.29
C ASN A 699 9.77 -0.92 -3.33
N SER A 700 10.21 -0.79 -4.60
CA SER A 700 9.47 -0.10 -5.65
C SER A 700 8.76 -1.12 -6.54
N HIS A 701 7.45 -1.26 -6.33
CA HIS A 701 6.60 -2.23 -7.03
C HIS A 701 5.94 -1.64 -8.31
N GLY A 702 6.51 -0.59 -8.90
CA GLY A 702 5.92 0.09 -10.06
C GLY A 702 4.73 0.98 -9.72
N GLU A 703 4.78 1.65 -8.58
CA GLU A 703 3.74 2.60 -8.11
C GLU A 703 4.08 4.03 -8.55
N PHE A 704 3.07 4.77 -8.99
CA PHE A 704 3.11 6.21 -9.16
C PHE A 704 2.89 6.92 -7.81
N ARG A 705 3.84 7.77 -7.42
CA ARG A 705 3.78 8.56 -6.19
C ARG A 705 3.74 10.04 -6.49
N GLU A 706 2.98 10.80 -5.71
CA GLU A 706 2.87 12.24 -5.89
C GLU A 706 4.24 12.90 -5.76
N ALA A 707 4.68 13.56 -6.84
CA ALA A 707 5.94 14.27 -6.90
C ALA A 707 5.73 15.76 -6.64
N ARG A 708 4.77 16.38 -7.34
CA ARG A 708 4.45 17.81 -7.20
C ARG A 708 3.11 18.19 -7.84
N ALA A 709 2.60 19.35 -7.47
CA ALA A 709 1.61 20.07 -8.27
C ALA A 709 2.30 20.89 -9.38
N LEU A 710 1.74 20.88 -10.59
CA LEU A 710 2.26 21.59 -11.76
C LEU A 710 1.58 22.95 -11.93
N ALA A 711 2.39 23.97 -12.22
CA ALA A 711 1.92 25.31 -12.56
C ALA A 711 2.69 25.82 -13.77
N CYS A 712 1.99 26.07 -14.87
CA CYS A 712 2.56 26.62 -16.08
C CYS A 712 2.93 28.09 -15.83
N PRO A 713 4.19 28.51 -16.11
CA PRO A 713 4.54 29.92 -16.08
C PRO A 713 3.62 30.72 -17.00
N ARG A 714 3.23 31.93 -16.61
CA ARG A 714 2.41 32.82 -17.46
C ARG A 714 3.08 33.17 -18.78
N ARG A 715 4.41 33.14 -18.79
CA ARG A 715 5.29 33.42 -19.93
C ARG A 715 6.62 32.70 -19.79
N GLY A 716 7.21 32.25 -20.90
CA GLY A 716 8.55 31.67 -20.95
C GLY A 716 9.46 32.36 -21.98
N GLN A 717 10.49 31.63 -22.40
CA GLN A 717 11.47 32.07 -23.41
C GLN A 717 11.77 30.94 -24.40
N LEU A 718 10.79 30.08 -24.64
CA LEU A 718 10.90 28.90 -25.48
C LEU A 718 9.73 28.84 -26.46
N TYR A 719 10.00 28.36 -27.66
CA TYR A 719 8.97 27.91 -28.58
C TYR A 719 9.35 26.51 -29.09
N SER A 720 8.34 25.69 -29.39
CA SER A 720 8.51 24.29 -29.75
C SER A 720 7.62 23.89 -30.92
N LEU A 721 8.21 23.85 -32.11
CA LEU A 721 7.61 23.36 -33.35
C LEU A 721 8.71 22.89 -34.31
N ASN A 722 8.32 22.20 -35.38
CA ASN A 722 9.25 21.76 -36.42
C ASN A 722 9.75 22.94 -37.28
N ASP A 723 10.77 23.63 -36.79
CA ASP A 723 11.34 24.83 -37.37
C ASP A 723 11.98 24.65 -38.76
N ALA A 724 12.20 23.39 -39.18
CA ALA A 724 12.65 23.09 -40.54
C ALA A 724 11.61 23.44 -41.62
N ARG A 725 10.37 23.73 -41.21
CA ARG A 725 9.24 24.10 -42.08
C ARG A 725 9.02 25.61 -42.14
N PHE A 726 9.97 26.42 -41.67
CA PHE A 726 9.83 27.87 -41.54
C PHE A 726 9.31 28.55 -42.82
N ASP A 727 9.83 28.17 -43.99
CA ASP A 727 9.45 28.77 -45.28
C ASP A 727 8.05 28.34 -45.77
N ASP A 728 7.51 27.23 -45.22
CA ASP A 728 6.18 26.70 -45.55
C ASP A 728 5.07 27.38 -44.70
N TRP A 729 5.44 28.23 -43.74
CA TRP A 729 4.50 28.77 -42.76
C TRP A 729 3.79 30.04 -43.23
N PRO A 730 2.55 30.27 -42.74
CA PRO A 730 1.83 31.50 -43.00
C PRO A 730 2.58 32.73 -42.45
N GLU A 731 2.29 33.90 -43.00
CA GLU A 731 3.04 35.13 -42.73
C GLU A 731 3.04 35.52 -41.25
N GLY A 732 1.91 35.36 -40.56
CA GLY A 732 1.79 35.68 -39.13
C GLY A 732 2.73 34.83 -38.27
N LEU A 733 2.76 33.51 -38.51
CA LEU A 733 3.65 32.62 -37.77
C LEU A 733 5.14 32.90 -38.05
N ARG A 734 5.51 33.14 -39.32
CA ARG A 734 6.89 33.49 -39.67
C ARG A 734 7.35 34.76 -38.96
N ARG A 735 6.53 35.81 -39.00
CA ARG A 735 6.81 37.08 -38.32
C ARG A 735 6.95 36.90 -36.81
N TYR A 736 6.03 36.16 -36.18
CA TYR A 736 6.13 35.86 -34.74
C TYR A 736 7.45 35.17 -34.39
N VAL A 737 7.82 34.11 -35.12
CA VAL A 737 9.05 33.35 -34.83
C VAL A 737 10.30 34.19 -35.09
N GLU A 738 10.33 35.01 -36.15
CA GLU A 738 11.42 35.97 -36.39
C GLU A 738 11.57 36.97 -35.24
N ASP A 739 10.47 37.55 -34.78
CA ASP A 739 10.48 38.52 -33.69
C ASP A 739 10.86 37.87 -32.36
N ALA A 740 10.37 36.66 -32.07
CA ALA A 740 10.77 35.88 -30.90
C ALA A 740 12.28 35.55 -30.91
N ARG A 741 12.84 35.09 -32.04
CA ARG A 741 14.28 34.80 -32.20
C ARG A 741 15.16 36.05 -32.07
N ALA A 742 14.68 37.17 -32.58
CA ALA A 742 15.41 38.44 -32.55
C ALA A 742 15.30 39.18 -31.20
N GLY A 743 14.36 38.78 -30.34
CA GLY A 743 14.04 39.51 -29.11
C GLY A 743 13.24 40.78 -29.36
N ARG A 744 12.42 40.79 -30.42
CA ARG A 744 11.48 41.86 -30.78
C ARG A 744 10.04 41.55 -30.37
N GLY A 745 9.77 40.36 -29.83
CA GLY A 745 8.49 40.03 -29.20
C GLY A 745 8.27 40.77 -27.87
N ALA A 746 7.15 40.50 -27.20
CA ALA A 746 6.67 41.26 -26.03
C ALA A 746 7.64 41.27 -24.85
N THR A 747 8.50 40.25 -24.71
CA THR A 747 9.51 40.18 -23.64
C THR A 747 10.76 41.03 -23.88
N GLY A 748 11.03 41.43 -25.14
CA GLY A 748 12.32 41.97 -25.54
C GLY A 748 13.50 40.99 -25.44
N LYS A 749 13.24 39.70 -25.17
CA LYS A 749 14.25 38.64 -24.99
C LYS A 749 14.19 37.64 -26.13
N LYS A 750 15.35 37.08 -26.49
CA LYS A 750 15.45 36.06 -27.54
C LYS A 750 14.93 34.72 -27.04
N TYR A 751 14.01 34.12 -27.78
CA TYR A 751 13.48 32.80 -27.48
C TYR A 751 14.42 31.72 -28.03
N SER A 752 14.45 30.57 -27.36
CA SER A 752 15.15 29.38 -27.86
C SER A 752 14.16 28.37 -28.45
N ALA A 753 14.49 27.82 -29.62
CA ALA A 753 13.80 26.67 -30.19
C ALA A 753 14.17 25.39 -29.42
N ARG A 754 13.18 24.59 -29.04
CA ARG A 754 13.34 23.22 -28.52
C ARG A 754 12.25 22.36 -29.14
N TYR A 755 12.61 21.26 -29.81
CA TYR A 755 11.63 20.39 -30.44
C TYR A 755 12.11 18.94 -30.32
N VAL A 756 11.40 18.15 -29.51
CA VAL A 756 11.74 16.75 -29.21
C VAL A 756 11.14 15.80 -30.23
N CYS A 757 10.14 16.26 -31.02
CA CYS A 757 9.37 15.47 -31.98
C CYS A 757 8.36 14.51 -31.33
N SER A 758 8.05 14.67 -30.05
CA SER A 758 6.97 14.00 -29.32
C SER A 758 6.14 15.06 -28.63
N LEU A 759 4.84 15.12 -28.95
CA LEU A 759 3.96 16.19 -28.51
C LEU A 759 3.88 16.22 -26.97
N VAL A 760 3.72 15.06 -26.34
CA VAL A 760 3.61 14.93 -24.88
C VAL A 760 4.87 15.41 -24.17
N THR A 761 6.06 15.12 -24.72
CA THR A 761 7.33 15.53 -24.11
C THR A 761 7.58 17.03 -24.29
N ASP A 762 7.28 17.56 -25.49
CA ASP A 762 7.37 18.98 -25.77
C ASP A 762 6.39 19.79 -24.91
N PHE A 763 5.17 19.27 -24.71
CA PHE A 763 4.16 19.83 -23.82
C PHE A 763 4.58 19.78 -22.35
N HIS A 764 5.08 18.63 -21.88
CA HIS A 764 5.55 18.46 -20.50
C HIS A 764 6.65 19.47 -20.16
N ARG A 765 7.66 19.64 -21.03
CA ARG A 765 8.68 20.68 -20.84
C ARG A 765 8.08 22.07 -20.77
N THR A 766 7.10 22.35 -21.63
CA THR A 766 6.45 23.67 -21.72
C THR A 766 5.69 24.01 -20.43
N LEU A 767 5.04 23.04 -19.79
CA LEU A 767 4.41 23.25 -18.48
C LEU A 767 5.43 23.63 -17.39
N TYR A 768 6.66 23.12 -17.46
CA TYR A 768 7.70 23.45 -16.49
C TYR A 768 8.40 24.78 -16.73
N GLN A 769 8.77 25.05 -17.99
CA GLN A 769 9.68 26.13 -18.35
C GLN A 769 8.96 27.36 -18.92
N GLY A 770 7.67 27.24 -19.22
CA GLY A 770 6.90 28.24 -19.95
C GLY A 770 7.29 28.33 -21.42
N GLY A 771 6.60 29.21 -22.14
CA GLY A 771 6.66 29.29 -23.60
C GLY A 771 5.48 28.57 -24.22
N TRP A 772 5.61 28.13 -25.47
CA TRP A 772 4.57 27.35 -26.13
C TRP A 772 5.14 26.21 -26.98
N CYS A 773 4.36 25.15 -27.13
CA CYS A 773 4.60 24.07 -28.07
C CYS A 773 3.39 23.87 -28.99
N GLY A 774 3.61 23.31 -30.18
CA GLY A 774 2.49 23.09 -31.08
C GLY A 774 2.85 22.65 -32.48
N ASN A 775 1.81 22.55 -33.29
CA ASN A 775 1.90 22.30 -34.72
C ASN A 775 0.89 23.21 -35.44
N PRO A 776 1.34 24.10 -36.35
CA PRO A 776 0.45 25.00 -37.06
C PRO A 776 -0.40 24.31 -38.13
N ARG A 777 -0.09 23.03 -38.45
CA ARG A 777 -0.84 22.22 -39.42
C ARG A 777 -1.97 21.44 -38.73
N PRO A 778 -3.08 21.15 -39.44
CA PRO A 778 -4.09 20.20 -38.99
C PRO A 778 -3.57 18.76 -39.03
N HIS A 779 -2.59 18.45 -38.16
CA HIS A 779 -1.95 17.13 -38.09
C HIS A 779 -2.34 16.37 -36.82
N LEU A 780 -2.51 17.08 -35.70
CA LEU A 780 -2.80 16.50 -34.40
C LEU A 780 -4.31 16.30 -34.25
N ARG A 781 -4.72 15.23 -33.57
CA ARG A 781 -6.12 14.86 -33.40
C ARG A 781 -6.75 15.62 -32.26
N LEU A 782 -7.96 16.13 -32.51
CA LEU A 782 -8.67 16.97 -31.58
C LEU A 782 -9.10 16.19 -30.33
N VAL A 783 -9.59 14.96 -30.50
CA VAL A 783 -10.29 14.19 -29.44
C VAL A 783 -9.34 13.67 -28.36
N TYR A 784 -8.25 12.99 -28.75
CA TYR A 784 -7.35 12.30 -27.80
C TYR A 784 -5.94 12.91 -27.67
N GLU A 785 -5.57 13.91 -28.48
CA GLU A 785 -4.33 14.68 -28.29
C GLU A 785 -4.63 16.11 -27.81
N CYS A 786 -5.31 16.93 -28.63
CA CYS A 786 -5.41 18.36 -28.38
C CYS A 786 -6.32 18.72 -27.20
N ALA A 787 -7.53 18.14 -27.13
CA ALA A 787 -8.49 18.44 -26.06
C ALA A 787 -7.96 18.02 -24.67
N PRO A 788 -7.41 16.81 -24.46
CA PRO A 788 -6.79 16.44 -23.20
C PRO A 788 -5.64 17.36 -22.78
N LEU A 789 -4.70 17.67 -23.68
CA LEU A 789 -3.58 18.54 -23.34
C LEU A 789 -4.02 19.98 -23.09
N ALA A 790 -5.00 20.50 -23.82
CA ALA A 790 -5.59 21.82 -23.54
C ALA A 790 -6.26 21.86 -22.17
N PHE A 791 -6.89 20.76 -21.74
CA PHE A 791 -7.52 20.66 -20.42
C PHE A 791 -6.47 20.73 -19.31
N VAL A 792 -5.39 19.96 -19.45
CA VAL A 792 -4.25 19.99 -18.52
C VAL A 792 -3.57 21.36 -18.51
N ALA A 793 -3.37 21.98 -19.68
CA ALA A 793 -2.80 23.32 -19.79
C ALA A 793 -3.62 24.34 -19.00
N ARG A 794 -4.96 24.36 -19.20
CA ARG A 794 -5.86 25.27 -18.49
C ARG A 794 -5.80 25.04 -16.98
N ALA A 795 -5.82 23.79 -16.52
CA ALA A 795 -5.70 23.46 -15.10
C ALA A 795 -4.36 23.93 -14.50
N ALA A 796 -3.27 23.87 -15.27
CA ALA A 796 -1.96 24.38 -14.87
C ALA A 796 -1.83 25.91 -14.93
N GLY A 797 -2.87 26.65 -15.35
CA GLY A 797 -2.82 28.09 -15.56
C GLY A 797 -2.24 28.53 -16.92
N GLY A 798 -2.08 27.60 -17.85
CA GLY A 798 -1.75 27.81 -19.26
C GLY A 798 -2.99 27.89 -20.16
N ARG A 799 -2.77 27.81 -21.49
CA ARG A 799 -3.82 27.84 -22.53
C ARG A 799 -3.51 26.87 -23.67
N GLY A 800 -4.55 26.35 -24.32
CA GLY A 800 -4.46 25.57 -25.56
C GLY A 800 -5.40 26.14 -26.64
N SER A 801 -4.88 26.39 -27.83
CA SER A 801 -5.58 27.05 -28.94
C SER A 801 -5.33 26.36 -30.28
N ASP A 802 -6.27 26.50 -31.22
CA ASP A 802 -6.08 26.14 -32.63
C ASP A 802 -5.53 27.30 -33.49
N GLY A 803 -5.16 28.42 -32.87
CA GLY A 803 -4.70 29.66 -33.51
C GLY A 803 -5.82 30.63 -33.88
N LEU A 804 -7.10 30.24 -33.74
CA LEU A 804 -8.26 31.14 -33.83
C LEU A 804 -9.02 31.24 -32.51
N GLY A 805 -9.00 30.18 -31.70
CA GLY A 805 -9.70 30.14 -30.43
C GLY A 805 -9.35 28.93 -29.58
N GLU A 806 -9.92 28.91 -28.38
CA GLU A 806 -9.64 27.87 -27.39
C GLU A 806 -10.11 26.47 -27.84
N ILE A 807 -9.20 25.50 -27.77
CA ILE A 807 -9.45 24.10 -28.18
C ILE A 807 -10.61 23.48 -27.41
N LEU A 808 -10.73 23.80 -26.12
CA LEU A 808 -11.76 23.22 -25.23
C LEU A 808 -13.19 23.59 -25.63
N ASN A 809 -13.38 24.65 -26.42
CA ASN A 809 -14.70 25.07 -26.89
C ASN A 809 -15.09 24.43 -28.23
N ARG A 810 -14.17 23.76 -28.93
CA ARG A 810 -14.43 23.14 -30.23
C ARG A 810 -15.17 21.81 -30.05
N LYS A 811 -16.28 21.65 -30.78
CA LYS A 811 -16.99 20.37 -30.90
C LYS A 811 -16.38 19.57 -32.07
N PRO A 812 -15.86 18.35 -31.83
CA PRO A 812 -15.39 17.47 -32.90
C PRO A 812 -16.53 17.04 -33.84
N ARG A 813 -16.21 16.90 -35.13
CA ARG A 813 -17.11 16.36 -36.16
C ARG A 813 -16.86 14.88 -36.46
N ASP A 814 -15.65 14.42 -36.18
CA ASP A 814 -15.16 13.07 -36.42
C ASP A 814 -14.19 12.69 -35.30
N VAL A 815 -14.12 11.41 -34.95
CA VAL A 815 -13.30 10.94 -33.82
C VAL A 815 -11.80 11.12 -34.10
N HIS A 816 -11.40 11.09 -35.37
CA HIS A 816 -10.05 11.34 -35.85
C HIS A 816 -9.89 12.77 -36.44
N GLU A 817 -10.80 13.72 -36.15
CA GLU A 817 -10.68 15.11 -36.64
C GLU A 817 -9.32 15.71 -36.26
N ARG A 818 -8.62 16.29 -37.24
CA ARG A 818 -7.33 16.94 -37.03
C ARG A 818 -7.46 18.46 -36.93
N THR A 819 -6.56 19.08 -36.16
CA THR A 819 -6.53 20.52 -35.94
C THR A 819 -5.11 21.04 -35.72
N PRO A 820 -4.82 22.31 -36.10
CA PRO A 820 -3.67 23.01 -35.55
C PRO A 820 -3.78 23.09 -34.02
N PHE A 821 -2.64 23.17 -33.35
CA PHE A 821 -2.57 23.23 -31.89
C PHE A 821 -1.39 24.06 -31.43
N PHE A 822 -1.64 24.96 -30.49
CA PHE A 822 -0.65 25.78 -29.79
C PHE A 822 -1.00 25.76 -28.30
N ALA A 823 -0.09 25.30 -27.45
CA ALA A 823 -0.34 25.19 -26.02
C ALA A 823 0.86 25.57 -25.16
N GLY A 824 0.59 26.15 -24.00
CA GLY A 824 1.60 26.55 -23.03
C GLY A 824 1.19 27.77 -22.22
N SER A 825 2.15 28.65 -21.98
CA SER A 825 2.01 29.93 -21.29
C SER A 825 0.95 30.81 -21.95
N VAL A 826 -0.02 31.29 -21.17
CA VAL A 826 -1.15 32.11 -21.65
C VAL A 826 -0.66 33.30 -22.49
N GLU A 827 0.31 34.04 -21.98
CA GLU A 827 0.74 35.28 -22.62
C GLU A 827 1.54 35.03 -23.91
N ASP A 828 2.22 33.88 -24.01
CA ASP A 828 2.95 33.50 -25.22
C ASP A 828 1.99 33.05 -26.33
N VAL A 829 0.95 32.30 -25.99
CA VAL A 829 -0.09 31.89 -26.93
C VAL A 829 -0.90 33.10 -27.41
N ASP A 830 -1.29 34.00 -26.49
CA ASP A 830 -2.00 35.24 -26.85
C ASP A 830 -1.17 36.14 -27.77
N GLU A 831 0.14 36.26 -27.49
CA GLU A 831 1.05 37.02 -28.36
C GLU A 831 1.14 36.36 -29.74
N LEU A 832 1.30 35.04 -29.83
CA LEU A 832 1.35 34.32 -31.10
C LEU A 832 0.09 34.60 -31.94
N GLU A 833 -1.10 34.48 -31.35
CA GLU A 833 -2.37 34.74 -32.04
C GLU A 833 -2.52 36.19 -32.51
N SER A 834 -1.91 37.15 -31.81
CA SER A 834 -1.96 38.56 -32.20
C SER A 834 -1.31 38.86 -33.55
N TYR A 835 -0.50 37.94 -34.09
CA TYR A 835 0.09 38.04 -35.43
C TYR A 835 -0.88 37.60 -36.55
N GLY A 836 -2.08 37.14 -36.19
CA GLY A 836 -3.15 36.82 -37.14
C GLY A 836 -2.97 35.45 -37.79
N ASP A 837 -2.44 35.41 -39.01
CA ASP A 837 -2.37 34.18 -39.82
C ASP A 837 -1.26 33.25 -39.33
N VAL A 838 -1.58 32.43 -38.33
CA VAL A 838 -0.64 31.49 -37.70
C VAL A 838 -0.91 30.03 -38.04
N ARG A 839 -1.98 29.75 -38.80
CA ARG A 839 -2.41 28.39 -39.16
C ARG A 839 -2.03 28.06 -40.59
N GLN A 840 -1.45 26.90 -40.81
CA GLN A 840 -1.12 26.42 -42.15
C GLN A 840 -2.32 25.66 -42.74
N GLY A 841 -2.76 26.02 -43.94
CA GLY A 841 -3.92 25.43 -44.61
C GLY A 841 -3.65 24.04 -45.21
N GLU A 842 -4.71 23.25 -45.46
CA GLU A 842 -4.58 21.91 -46.07
C GLU A 842 -4.11 21.94 -47.54
N ALA A 843 -4.43 23.00 -48.28
CA ALA A 843 -4.11 23.13 -49.71
C ALA A 843 -2.62 23.40 -50.00
N GLU A 844 -1.86 23.85 -48.99
CA GLU A 844 -0.43 24.20 -49.13
C GLU A 844 0.48 22.97 -49.02
N TYR A 845 -0.08 21.77 -48.83
CA TYR A 845 0.67 20.52 -48.59
C TYR A 845 0.53 19.48 -49.72
N ALA A 846 -0.28 19.75 -50.76
CA ALA A 846 -0.57 18.79 -51.83
C ALA A 846 0.51 18.75 -52.96
N VAL A 847 1.78 19.06 -52.65
CA VAL A 847 2.90 18.99 -53.62
C VAL A 847 3.96 18.01 -53.17
#